data_AF-A0A5C4XCA6-F1
#
_entry.id   AF-A0A5C4XCA6-F1
#
_cell.length_a   1.000
_cell.length_b   1.000
_cell.length_c   1.000
_cell.angle_alpha   90.00
_cell.angle_beta   90.00
_cell.angle_gamma   90.00
#
_symmetry.space_group_name_H-M   'P 1'
#
loop_
_entity.id
_entity.type
_entity.pdbx_description
1 polymer ?
#
loop_
_entity_poly.entity_id
_entity_poly.type
_entity_poly.pdbx_seq_one_letter_code
_entity_poly.pdbx_strand_id
1 'polypeptide(L)'
;MIYNFANLSHGDFENLVRDLVGRAIGVRFEAFAAGPDGGIDGRYIDPSGKTILQAKHYQASKFSDLKRAMVKERASIDRLEAERYILATSQPLTPANKTALRDVIGPSLRSEADIFGIDDLVALLRQNPDLVTVHEKLWMQSAPVLETILTSALDKYHARPRSMPQSLADLLEGAAGQPKSPLTERVSEGARPRDVIFLSKASPHDDEFALWLAPKLEAEGYKVFTDLLTLEPGDRWRKEISAALQHRAVKVLVLCRDATLSDDNVQEDILIAGDLGKALGDKRFLIPLRLQPYHKVPGLADAVYVDFVRGWGDGLAALLETLRRQNVPFDKSGIEMQPNWEIFRRRGAIPLKDEPERLTSNWLRIAEVPDAIRFYEPSGVVERGLLQRAIDGFEYFAVPQGTGFFTFAGTDEVEREFDAAGRFKLKHEIPVIDFVEHGLKRESVTRQVASNILHNAFKKAWFAYCRDQGLVEYHYSNAVGFHASSSKVAIRQRVPWGRQGEGRRWSMLRNVAKGHIWNYGVTAIPSFQPFFHFKLKSRVLFSVATNTEEGLSLDDARKQHRLRRTICKGWRNKQWYGRMLAFLEMLSGESAFIRLRLAENAFVVLEATPMLFTSPVSTDLPDALADDDDEADLSTLGRPEPEEVDE
;
A
#
# COMPACT_ATOMS: atom_id res chain seq x y z
N MET A 1 15.64 -18.64 -31.87
CA MET A 1 14.44 -18.96 -31.05
C MET A 1 13.33 -19.47 -31.95
N ILE A 2 12.74 -20.61 -31.60
CA ILE A 2 11.52 -21.16 -32.23
C ILE A 2 10.36 -20.71 -31.34
N TYR A 3 9.48 -19.86 -31.87
CA TYR A 3 8.27 -19.42 -31.16
C TYR A 3 7.09 -20.29 -31.60
N ASN A 4 6.26 -20.70 -30.64
CA ASN A 4 5.08 -21.52 -30.88
C ASN A 4 3.87 -20.80 -30.25
N PHE A 5 2.80 -20.58 -31.03
CA PHE A 5 1.60 -19.91 -30.53
C PHE A 5 0.50 -20.88 -30.08
N ALA A 6 0.72 -22.20 -30.12
CA ALA A 6 -0.29 -23.21 -29.83
C ALA A 6 -0.88 -23.12 -28.42
N ASN A 7 -0.14 -22.52 -27.48
CA ASN A 7 -0.55 -22.38 -26.08
C ASN A 7 -1.24 -21.04 -25.79
N LEU A 8 -1.43 -20.18 -26.81
CA LEU A 8 -2.16 -18.92 -26.67
C LEU A 8 -3.66 -19.17 -26.83
N SER A 9 -4.47 -18.61 -25.94
CA SER A 9 -5.91 -18.51 -26.19
C SER A 9 -6.17 -17.52 -27.35
N HIS A 10 -7.41 -17.50 -27.87
CA HIS A 10 -7.79 -16.56 -28.93
C HIS A 10 -7.55 -15.10 -28.50
N GLY A 11 -7.94 -14.71 -27.28
CA GLY A 11 -7.69 -13.38 -26.75
C GLY A 11 -6.21 -13.09 -26.48
N ASP A 12 -5.42 -14.08 -26.05
CA ASP A 12 -3.96 -13.90 -25.90
C ASP A 12 -3.30 -13.65 -27.27
N PHE A 13 -3.76 -14.35 -28.31
CA PHE A 13 -3.28 -14.19 -29.67
C PHE A 13 -3.71 -12.84 -30.27
N GLU A 14 -4.93 -12.39 -30.01
CA GLU A 14 -5.41 -11.06 -30.41
C GLU A 14 -4.54 -9.94 -29.81
N ASN A 15 -4.25 -10.02 -28.51
CA ASN A 15 -3.39 -9.05 -27.83
C ASN A 15 -1.97 -9.04 -28.41
N LEU A 16 -1.38 -10.22 -28.62
CA LEU A 16 -0.05 -10.36 -29.24
C LEU A 16 0.00 -9.74 -30.64
N VAL A 17 -1.00 -10.06 -31.47
CA VAL A 17 -1.08 -9.56 -32.84
C VAL A 17 -1.27 -8.04 -32.85
N ARG A 18 -2.06 -7.48 -31.93
CA ARG A 18 -2.29 -6.04 -31.81
C ARG A 18 -0.98 -5.28 -31.63
N ASP A 19 -0.12 -5.78 -30.73
CA ASP A 19 1.16 -5.15 -30.43
C ASP A 19 2.17 -5.35 -31.56
N LEU A 20 2.26 -6.56 -32.12
CA LEU A 20 3.18 -6.86 -33.23
C LEU A 20 2.85 -6.07 -34.49
N VAL A 21 1.60 -6.16 -34.95
CA VAL A 21 1.17 -5.50 -36.18
C VAL A 21 1.11 -3.99 -35.98
N GLY A 22 0.66 -3.52 -34.82
CA GLY A 22 0.67 -2.09 -34.48
C GLY A 22 2.07 -1.51 -34.60
N ARG A 23 3.07 -2.18 -34.01
CA ARG A 23 4.47 -1.74 -34.09
C ARG A 23 5.06 -1.83 -35.49
N ALA A 24 4.70 -2.86 -36.26
CA ALA A 24 5.15 -3.03 -37.64
C ALA A 24 4.68 -1.89 -38.56
N ILE A 25 3.48 -1.35 -38.33
CA ILE A 25 2.92 -0.27 -39.15
C ILE A 25 2.97 1.11 -38.47
N GLY A 26 3.56 1.19 -37.27
CA GLY A 26 3.77 2.44 -36.53
C GLY A 26 2.51 3.04 -35.90
N VAL A 27 1.51 2.23 -35.56
CA VAL A 27 0.23 2.68 -34.96
C VAL A 27 -0.08 1.95 -33.67
N ARG A 28 -0.92 2.57 -32.83
CA ARG A 28 -1.50 1.92 -31.64
C ARG A 28 -2.95 1.59 -31.90
N PHE A 29 -3.29 0.30 -31.93
CA PHE A 29 -4.67 -0.16 -32.06
C PHE A 29 -5.41 -0.04 -30.71
N GLU A 30 -6.69 0.34 -30.77
CA GLU A 30 -7.64 0.30 -29.65
C GLU A 30 -8.00 -1.15 -29.31
N ALA A 31 -8.08 -1.46 -28.01
CA ALA A 31 -8.59 -2.74 -27.50
C ALA A 31 -10.04 -2.56 -27.03
N PHE A 32 -10.93 -3.49 -27.41
CA PHE A 32 -12.32 -3.51 -26.97
C PHE A 32 -12.54 -4.61 -25.91
N ALA A 33 -13.54 -4.43 -25.04
CA ALA A 33 -13.89 -5.43 -24.02
C ALA A 33 -14.57 -6.65 -24.67
N ALA A 34 -14.34 -7.84 -24.12
CA ALA A 34 -14.90 -9.08 -24.64
C ALA A 34 -16.44 -9.04 -24.73
N GLY A 35 -16.99 -9.11 -25.95
CA GLY A 35 -18.41 -9.11 -26.25
C GLY A 35 -18.72 -9.90 -27.53
N PRO A 36 -19.98 -9.89 -28.03
CA PRO A 36 -20.28 -10.42 -29.37
C PRO A 36 -19.60 -9.52 -30.42
N ASP A 37 -18.31 -9.79 -30.64
CA ASP A 37 -17.43 -8.92 -31.40
C ASP A 37 -17.78 -8.98 -32.89
N GLY A 38 -18.06 -7.81 -33.48
CA GLY A 38 -18.37 -7.65 -34.91
C GLY A 38 -17.19 -7.94 -35.86
N GLY A 39 -16.19 -8.71 -35.41
CA GLY A 39 -14.97 -9.04 -36.15
C GLY A 39 -13.87 -7.98 -36.07
N ILE A 40 -13.83 -7.17 -35.00
CA ILE A 40 -12.83 -6.11 -34.79
C ILE A 40 -11.95 -6.49 -33.60
N ASP A 41 -10.72 -6.94 -33.87
CA ASP A 41 -9.76 -7.30 -32.81
C ASP A 41 -8.79 -6.14 -32.51
N GLY A 42 -8.70 -5.18 -33.43
CA GLY A 42 -8.06 -3.87 -33.23
C GLY A 42 -8.60 -2.82 -34.19
N ARG A 43 -8.68 -1.57 -33.72
CA ARG A 43 -9.07 -0.41 -34.55
C ARG A 43 -8.10 0.75 -34.38
N TYR A 44 -7.77 1.41 -35.48
CA TYR A 44 -7.02 2.66 -35.50
C TYR A 44 -7.73 3.66 -36.41
N ILE A 45 -7.85 4.92 -35.98
CA ILE A 45 -8.48 6.00 -36.76
C ILE A 45 -7.49 7.15 -36.83
N ASP A 46 -7.22 7.63 -38.05
CA ASP A 46 -6.44 8.83 -38.31
C ASP A 46 -7.11 9.71 -39.39
N PRO A 47 -6.55 10.87 -39.75
CA PRO A 47 -7.11 11.72 -40.80
C PRO A 47 -7.19 11.07 -42.20
N SER A 48 -6.48 9.96 -42.42
CA SER A 48 -6.47 9.19 -43.68
C SER A 48 -7.52 8.06 -43.72
N GLY A 49 -8.15 7.76 -42.58
CA GLY A 49 -9.27 6.84 -42.47
C GLY A 49 -9.15 5.87 -41.30
N LYS A 50 -10.01 4.85 -41.33
CA LYS A 50 -10.15 3.79 -40.33
C LYS A 50 -9.44 2.52 -40.79
N THR A 51 -8.49 2.06 -39.97
CA THR A 51 -7.79 0.79 -40.13
C THR A 51 -8.35 -0.23 -39.15
N ILE A 52 -8.74 -1.41 -39.66
CA ILE A 52 -9.21 -2.53 -38.84
C ILE A 52 -8.21 -3.67 -38.90
N LEU A 53 -7.88 -4.21 -37.73
CA LEU A 53 -7.09 -5.41 -37.54
C LEU A 53 -8.00 -6.53 -37.06
N GLN A 54 -7.86 -7.69 -37.69
CA GLN A 54 -8.50 -8.92 -37.27
C GLN A 54 -7.46 -10.02 -37.06
N ALA A 55 -7.51 -10.69 -35.91
CA ALA A 55 -6.64 -11.78 -35.53
C ALA A 55 -7.41 -13.11 -35.55
N LYS A 56 -6.88 -14.09 -36.28
CA LYS A 56 -7.46 -15.44 -36.40
C LYS A 56 -6.48 -16.50 -35.93
N HIS A 57 -6.72 -17.04 -34.74
CA HIS A 57 -5.90 -18.10 -34.18
C HIS A 57 -6.28 -19.48 -34.76
N TYR A 58 -5.54 -19.98 -35.75
CA TYR A 58 -5.84 -21.22 -36.49
C TYR A 58 -4.66 -22.20 -36.59
N GLN A 59 -3.60 -22.07 -35.79
CA GLN A 59 -2.34 -22.81 -35.93
C GLN A 59 -2.45 -24.34 -36.15
N ALA A 60 -3.41 -25.01 -35.51
CA ALA A 60 -3.63 -26.45 -35.62
C ALA A 60 -4.69 -26.86 -36.68
N SER A 61 -5.21 -25.90 -37.44
CA SER A 61 -6.31 -26.10 -38.39
C SER A 61 -5.84 -26.19 -39.84
N LYS A 62 -6.73 -26.61 -40.75
CA LYS A 62 -6.44 -26.57 -42.19
C LYS A 62 -6.74 -25.17 -42.73
N PHE A 63 -6.04 -24.76 -43.79
CA PHE A 63 -6.32 -23.50 -44.49
C PHE A 63 -7.80 -23.38 -44.95
N SER A 64 -8.44 -24.51 -45.31
CA SER A 64 -9.86 -24.54 -45.64
C SER A 64 -10.77 -24.07 -44.51
N ASP A 65 -10.38 -24.30 -43.26
CA ASP A 65 -11.15 -23.88 -42.08
C ASP A 65 -11.06 -22.36 -41.89
N LEU A 66 -9.86 -21.79 -42.00
CA LEU A 66 -9.65 -20.34 -42.00
C LEU A 66 -10.39 -19.66 -43.16
N LYS A 67 -10.25 -20.19 -44.39
CA LYS A 67 -10.93 -19.63 -45.56
C LYS A 67 -12.45 -19.62 -45.38
N ARG A 68 -13.03 -20.72 -44.85
CA ARG A 68 -14.47 -20.81 -44.55
C ARG A 68 -14.90 -19.80 -43.48
N ALA A 69 -14.08 -19.56 -42.46
CA ALA A 69 -14.36 -18.53 -41.45
C ALA A 69 -14.38 -17.13 -42.08
N MET A 70 -13.36 -16.79 -42.88
CA MET A 70 -13.28 -15.50 -43.56
C MET A 70 -14.43 -15.27 -44.56
N VAL A 71 -14.90 -16.32 -45.24
CA VAL A 71 -16.08 -16.24 -46.13
C VAL A 71 -17.34 -15.85 -45.37
N LYS A 72 -17.53 -16.38 -44.14
CA LYS A 72 -18.68 -16.01 -43.30
C LYS A 72 -18.59 -14.56 -42.81
N GLU A 73 -17.38 -14.05 -42.65
CA GLU A 73 -17.13 -12.71 -42.12
C GLU A 73 -17.14 -11.62 -43.19
N ARG A 74 -17.13 -11.98 -44.47
CA ARG A 74 -17.23 -11.06 -45.62
C ARG A 74 -18.26 -9.94 -45.41
N ALA A 75 -19.49 -10.31 -45.06
CA ALA A 75 -20.58 -9.37 -44.88
C ALA A 75 -20.40 -8.47 -43.64
N SER A 76 -19.62 -8.90 -42.65
CA SER A 76 -19.23 -8.06 -41.50
C SER A 76 -18.14 -7.08 -41.91
N ILE A 77 -17.12 -7.56 -42.61
CA ILE A 77 -16.00 -6.75 -43.11
C ILE A 77 -16.51 -5.59 -43.98
N ASP A 78 -17.47 -5.85 -44.87
CA ASP A 78 -18.06 -4.80 -45.72
C ASP A 78 -18.82 -3.75 -44.90
N ARG A 79 -19.51 -4.16 -43.83
CA ARG A 79 -20.22 -3.26 -42.91
C ARG A 79 -19.28 -2.40 -42.05
N LEU A 80 -18.01 -2.81 -41.93
CA LEU A 80 -17.04 -2.01 -41.18
C LEU A 80 -16.66 -0.74 -41.93
N GLU A 81 -16.82 -0.66 -43.25
CA GLU A 81 -16.43 0.51 -44.07
C GLU A 81 -15.02 1.02 -43.70
N ALA A 82 -14.04 0.12 -43.71
CA ALA A 82 -12.66 0.44 -43.35
C ALA A 82 -11.82 0.75 -44.59
N GLU A 83 -11.04 1.83 -44.54
CA GLU A 83 -10.11 2.26 -45.58
C GLU A 83 -8.88 1.35 -45.69
N ARG A 84 -8.57 0.59 -44.63
CA ARG A 84 -7.56 -0.46 -44.62
C ARG A 84 -7.98 -1.60 -43.70
N TYR A 85 -7.99 -2.82 -44.23
CA TYR A 85 -8.20 -4.04 -43.47
C TYR A 85 -6.90 -4.84 -43.37
N ILE A 86 -6.59 -5.36 -42.18
CA ILE A 86 -5.41 -6.16 -41.91
C ILE A 86 -5.85 -7.48 -41.27
N LEU A 87 -5.41 -8.59 -41.83
CA LEU A 87 -5.62 -9.92 -41.28
C LEU A 87 -4.31 -10.46 -40.73
N ALA A 88 -4.31 -10.93 -39.50
CA ALA A 88 -3.21 -11.69 -38.93
C ALA A 88 -3.69 -13.05 -38.46
N THR A 89 -2.90 -14.10 -38.72
CA THR A 89 -3.29 -15.46 -38.39
C THR A 89 -2.11 -16.31 -37.95
N SER A 90 -2.37 -17.25 -37.02
CA SER A 90 -1.39 -18.27 -36.65
C SER A 90 -1.36 -19.45 -37.64
N GLN A 91 -2.14 -19.41 -38.73
CA GLN A 91 -2.04 -20.35 -39.82
C GLN A 91 -0.77 -20.09 -40.69
N PRO A 92 -0.02 -21.14 -41.06
CA PRO A 92 0.99 -21.02 -42.13
C PRO A 92 0.35 -20.67 -43.48
N LEU A 93 0.87 -19.64 -44.16
CA LEU A 93 0.32 -19.13 -45.42
C LEU A 93 1.31 -19.26 -46.58
N THR A 94 0.87 -19.86 -47.69
CA THR A 94 1.57 -19.80 -48.97
C THR A 94 1.14 -18.57 -49.77
N PRO A 95 1.88 -18.16 -50.82
CA PRO A 95 1.43 -17.07 -51.70
C PRO A 95 0.02 -17.30 -52.27
N ALA A 96 -0.29 -18.53 -52.72
CA ALA A 96 -1.62 -18.90 -53.19
C ALA A 96 -2.71 -18.75 -52.09
N ASN A 97 -2.37 -19.02 -50.82
CA ASN A 97 -3.29 -18.82 -49.70
C ASN A 97 -3.55 -17.33 -49.45
N LYS A 98 -2.53 -16.46 -49.57
CA LYS A 98 -2.69 -14.99 -49.43
C LYS A 98 -3.57 -14.43 -50.53
N THR A 99 -3.36 -14.83 -51.80
CA THR A 99 -4.24 -14.45 -52.91
C THR A 99 -5.68 -14.92 -52.69
N ALA A 100 -5.88 -16.17 -52.26
CA ALA A 100 -7.21 -16.69 -51.99
C ALA A 100 -7.93 -16.01 -50.81
N LEU A 101 -7.20 -15.52 -49.80
CA LEU A 101 -7.75 -14.72 -48.70
C LEU A 101 -8.06 -13.29 -49.15
N ARG A 102 -7.21 -12.70 -49.99
CA ARG A 102 -7.47 -11.39 -50.60
C ARG A 102 -8.78 -11.37 -51.38
N ASP A 103 -9.06 -12.39 -52.18
CA ASP A 103 -10.31 -12.49 -52.93
C ASP A 103 -11.54 -12.56 -51.99
N VAL A 104 -11.38 -13.17 -50.82
CA VAL A 104 -12.44 -13.28 -49.79
C VAL A 104 -12.62 -11.96 -49.02
N ILE A 105 -11.55 -11.29 -48.63
CA ILE A 105 -11.57 -10.03 -47.86
C ILE A 105 -11.94 -8.83 -48.75
N GLY A 106 -11.59 -8.88 -50.04
CA GLY A 106 -11.96 -7.92 -51.09
C GLY A 106 -11.35 -6.53 -50.93
N PRO A 107 -12.04 -5.45 -51.35
CA PRO A 107 -11.41 -4.17 -51.67
C PRO A 107 -10.84 -3.41 -50.47
N SER A 108 -11.28 -3.73 -49.24
CA SER A 108 -10.73 -3.12 -48.02
C SER A 108 -9.31 -3.59 -47.70
N LEU A 109 -8.86 -4.73 -48.27
CA LEU A 109 -7.46 -5.18 -48.20
C LEU A 109 -6.63 -4.46 -49.27
N ARG A 110 -5.76 -3.53 -48.87
CA ARG A 110 -4.96 -2.73 -49.83
C ARG A 110 -3.92 -3.55 -50.55
N SER A 111 -3.30 -4.51 -49.86
CA SER A 111 -2.24 -5.36 -50.41
C SER A 111 -2.22 -6.72 -49.70
N GLU A 112 -1.67 -7.74 -50.36
CA GLU A 112 -1.37 -9.03 -49.70
C GLU A 112 -0.36 -8.88 -48.55
N ALA A 113 0.38 -7.77 -48.51
CA ALA A 113 1.24 -7.40 -47.38
C ALA A 113 0.44 -7.10 -46.09
N ASP A 114 -0.86 -6.81 -46.19
CA ASP A 114 -1.76 -6.65 -45.04
C ASP A 114 -2.28 -8.01 -44.50
N ILE A 115 -1.74 -9.13 -44.99
CA ILE A 115 -2.01 -10.47 -44.48
C ILE A 115 -0.74 -11.01 -43.81
N PHE A 116 -0.77 -11.11 -42.49
CA PHE A 116 0.32 -11.64 -41.66
C PHE A 116 0.05 -13.11 -41.32
N GLY A 117 0.88 -14.01 -41.85
CA GLY A 117 0.88 -15.42 -41.44
C GLY A 117 1.76 -15.66 -40.20
N ILE A 118 1.80 -16.91 -39.73
CA ILE A 118 2.62 -17.28 -38.57
C ILE A 118 4.10 -16.91 -38.75
N ASP A 119 4.66 -17.10 -39.95
CA ASP A 119 6.07 -16.79 -40.23
C ASP A 119 6.35 -15.28 -40.18
N ASP A 120 5.40 -14.47 -40.65
CA ASP A 120 5.48 -13.01 -40.58
C ASP A 120 5.44 -12.55 -39.11
N LEU A 121 4.55 -13.11 -38.30
CA LEU A 121 4.43 -12.81 -36.87
C LEU A 121 5.67 -13.24 -36.08
N VAL A 122 6.25 -14.40 -36.41
CA VAL A 122 7.52 -14.87 -35.83
C VAL A 122 8.68 -13.96 -36.21
N ALA A 123 8.73 -13.45 -37.44
CA ALA A 123 9.74 -12.49 -37.86
C ALA A 123 9.60 -11.15 -37.10
N LEU A 124 8.37 -10.65 -36.93
CA LEU A 124 8.10 -9.46 -36.12
C LEU A 124 8.51 -9.63 -34.66
N LEU A 125 8.27 -10.81 -34.07
CA LEU A 125 8.73 -11.11 -32.70
C LEU A 125 10.25 -11.11 -32.57
N ARG A 126 10.98 -11.62 -33.57
CA ARG A 126 12.45 -11.58 -33.56
C ARG A 126 13.00 -10.15 -33.61
N GLN A 127 12.29 -9.24 -34.27
CA GLN A 127 12.65 -7.83 -34.35
C GLN A 127 12.26 -7.04 -33.10
N ASN A 128 11.32 -7.55 -32.31
CA ASN A 128 10.78 -6.91 -31.11
C ASN A 128 10.88 -7.85 -29.89
N PRO A 129 12.11 -8.17 -29.42
CA PRO A 129 12.32 -9.13 -28.34
C PRO A 129 11.76 -8.68 -26.99
N ASP A 130 11.52 -7.39 -26.81
CA ASP A 130 10.82 -6.82 -25.64
C ASP A 130 9.36 -7.29 -25.56
N LEU A 131 8.67 -7.47 -26.70
CA LEU A 131 7.30 -7.99 -26.71
C LEU A 131 7.23 -9.45 -26.24
N VAL A 132 8.30 -10.22 -26.41
CA VAL A 132 8.38 -11.58 -25.83
C VAL A 132 8.26 -11.48 -24.31
N THR A 133 8.94 -10.53 -23.67
CA THR A 133 8.87 -10.37 -22.20
C THR A 133 7.51 -9.87 -21.72
N VAL A 134 6.81 -9.05 -22.51
CA VAL A 134 5.46 -8.53 -22.20
C VAL A 134 4.40 -9.61 -22.29
N HIS A 135 4.45 -10.50 -23.28
CA HIS A 135 3.48 -11.58 -23.45
C HIS A 135 3.97 -12.86 -22.74
N GLU A 136 3.79 -12.92 -21.41
CA GLU A 136 4.28 -13.97 -20.52
C GLU A 136 4.02 -15.42 -21.01
N LYS A 137 2.86 -15.66 -21.62
CA LYS A 137 2.45 -16.97 -22.12
C LYS A 137 3.28 -17.48 -23.30
N LEU A 138 4.07 -16.62 -23.96
CA LEU A 138 5.02 -17.02 -25.01
C LEU A 138 6.25 -17.77 -24.47
N TRP A 139 6.65 -17.51 -23.22
CA TRP A 139 7.89 -18.07 -22.65
C TRP A 139 7.68 -18.88 -21.38
N MET A 140 6.57 -18.70 -20.67
CA MET A 140 6.28 -19.39 -19.40
C MET A 140 6.31 -20.92 -19.50
N GLN A 141 6.05 -21.49 -20.68
CA GLN A 141 6.05 -22.94 -20.92
C GLN A 141 7.20 -23.41 -21.82
N SER A 142 8.14 -22.53 -22.15
CA SER A 142 9.27 -22.84 -23.03
C SER A 142 10.59 -22.70 -22.26
N ALA A 143 11.05 -23.81 -21.68
CA ALA A 143 12.31 -23.86 -20.92
C ALA A 143 13.52 -23.23 -21.66
N PRO A 144 13.71 -23.40 -22.98
CA PRO A 144 14.82 -22.76 -23.71
C PRO A 144 14.69 -21.24 -23.80
N VAL A 145 13.46 -20.71 -23.87
CA VAL A 145 13.21 -19.25 -23.90
C VAL A 145 13.38 -18.66 -22.50
N LEU A 146 12.92 -19.38 -21.47
CA LEU A 146 13.12 -19.02 -20.06
C LEU A 146 14.62 -18.91 -19.72
N GLU A 147 15.42 -19.91 -20.11
CA GLU A 147 16.87 -19.92 -19.91
C GLU A 147 17.52 -18.71 -20.58
N THR A 148 17.14 -18.40 -21.83
CA THR A 148 17.68 -17.24 -22.56
C THR A 148 17.32 -15.90 -21.90
N ILE A 149 16.08 -15.75 -21.40
CA ILE A 149 15.63 -14.54 -20.69
C ILE A 149 16.38 -14.42 -19.35
N LEU A 150 16.53 -15.52 -18.63
CA LEU A 150 17.25 -15.56 -17.35
C LEU A 150 18.74 -15.21 -17.54
N THR A 151 19.40 -15.80 -18.53
CA THR A 151 20.79 -15.50 -18.89
C THR A 151 20.94 -14.05 -19.34
N SER A 152 20.04 -13.51 -20.16
CA SER A 152 20.08 -12.10 -20.57
C SER A 152 19.86 -11.14 -19.39
N ALA A 153 19.00 -11.50 -18.44
CA ALA A 153 18.79 -10.73 -17.21
C ALA A 153 20.03 -10.78 -16.30
N LEU A 154 20.66 -11.95 -16.17
CA LEU A 154 21.93 -12.15 -15.47
C LEU A 154 23.06 -11.37 -16.13
N ASP A 155 23.17 -11.41 -17.46
CA ASP A 155 24.18 -10.66 -18.22
C ASP A 155 23.99 -9.16 -18.07
N LYS A 156 22.75 -8.65 -18.10
CA LYS A 156 22.46 -7.23 -17.80
C LYS A 156 22.78 -6.86 -16.36
N TYR A 157 22.59 -7.79 -15.41
CA TYR A 157 22.98 -7.61 -14.03
C TYR A 157 24.52 -7.56 -13.88
N HIS A 158 25.24 -8.42 -14.59
CA HIS A 158 26.70 -8.47 -14.61
C HIS A 158 27.35 -7.34 -15.44
N ALA A 159 26.66 -6.81 -16.44
CA ALA A 159 27.11 -5.70 -17.28
C ALA A 159 26.91 -4.32 -16.65
N ARG A 160 26.34 -4.23 -15.44
CA ARG A 160 26.43 -3.00 -14.64
C ARG A 160 27.91 -2.75 -14.35
N PRO A 161 28.47 -1.57 -14.69
CA PRO A 161 29.85 -1.28 -14.37
C PRO A 161 30.01 -1.30 -12.85
N ARG A 162 30.61 -2.37 -12.34
CA ARG A 162 31.24 -2.34 -11.03
C ARG A 162 32.41 -1.38 -11.21
N SER A 163 32.33 -0.20 -10.59
CA SER A 163 33.52 0.62 -10.44
C SER A 163 34.60 -0.26 -9.84
N MET A 164 35.77 -0.30 -10.50
CA MET A 164 36.92 -1.06 -10.05
C MET A 164 37.11 -0.78 -8.55
N PRO A 165 37.14 -1.81 -7.68
CA PRO A 165 37.45 -1.60 -6.27
C PRO A 165 38.75 -0.80 -6.20
N GLN A 166 38.79 0.24 -5.37
CA GLN A 166 39.94 1.14 -5.30
C GLN A 166 41.25 0.36 -5.09
N SER A 167 41.20 -0.73 -4.32
CA SER A 167 42.30 -1.68 -4.12
C SER A 167 42.85 -2.32 -5.40
N LEU A 168 42.03 -2.56 -6.42
CA LEU A 168 42.44 -3.13 -7.71
C LEU A 168 42.91 -2.04 -8.68
N ALA A 169 42.37 -0.83 -8.58
CA ALA A 169 42.90 0.34 -9.29
C ALA A 169 44.31 0.70 -8.78
N ASP A 170 44.50 0.71 -7.46
CA ASP A 170 45.79 0.92 -6.80
C ASP A 170 46.81 -0.17 -7.17
N LEU A 171 46.35 -1.42 -7.38
CA LEU A 171 47.20 -2.56 -7.79
C LEU A 171 47.65 -2.47 -9.25
N LEU A 172 46.79 -1.94 -10.14
CA LEU A 172 47.08 -1.80 -11.56
C LEU A 172 47.94 -0.55 -11.85
N GLU A 173 47.76 0.53 -11.10
CA GLU A 173 48.66 1.70 -11.15
C GLU A 173 50.05 1.37 -10.56
N GLY A 174 50.12 0.46 -9.58
CA GLY A 174 51.38 -0.03 -9.00
C GLY A 174 52.23 -0.94 -9.91
N ALA A 175 51.73 -1.34 -11.08
CA ALA A 175 52.43 -2.26 -11.98
C ALA A 175 53.50 -1.61 -12.87
N ALA A 176 53.66 -0.27 -12.82
CA ALA A 176 54.70 0.44 -13.56
C ALA A 176 55.91 0.80 -12.67
N GLY A 177 56.63 -0.19 -12.13
CA GLY A 177 57.88 0.11 -11.42
C GLY A 177 58.54 -1.04 -10.64
N GLN A 178 59.35 -1.83 -11.35
CA GLN A 178 60.49 -2.67 -10.90
C GLN A 178 60.28 -3.75 -9.80
N PRO A 179 60.94 -4.92 -9.94
CA PRO A 179 60.68 -6.08 -9.11
C PRO A 179 61.37 -5.97 -7.73
N LYS A 180 60.64 -6.29 -6.66
CA LYS A 180 61.24 -6.57 -5.33
C LYS A 180 60.93 -8.00 -4.89
N SER A 181 62.00 -8.63 -4.39
CA SER A 181 62.23 -10.05 -4.11
C SER A 181 61.37 -10.63 -2.94
N PRO A 182 61.13 -11.96 -2.86
CA PRO A 182 60.15 -12.61 -1.97
C PRO A 182 60.53 -12.72 -0.48
N LEU A 183 61.31 -11.79 0.09
CA LEU A 183 61.85 -11.91 1.45
C LEU A 183 61.52 -10.75 2.41
N THR A 184 60.48 -9.97 2.11
CA THR A 184 59.98 -8.91 3.02
C THR A 184 58.47 -8.99 3.23
N GLU A 185 57.99 -10.12 3.75
CA GLU A 185 56.67 -10.22 4.42
C GLU A 185 56.85 -10.84 5.80
N ARG A 186 57.51 -10.11 6.71
CA ARG A 186 57.46 -10.36 8.16
C ARG A 186 57.36 -9.07 8.97
N VAL A 187 56.90 -7.97 8.36
CA VAL A 187 56.68 -6.70 9.07
C VAL A 187 55.36 -6.11 8.62
N SER A 188 54.26 -6.41 9.35
CA SER A 188 53.21 -5.46 9.76
C SER A 188 51.91 -6.12 10.28
N GLU A 189 51.95 -7.24 11.03
CA GLU A 189 50.76 -7.71 11.77
C GLU A 189 50.49 -6.90 13.05
N GLY A 190 51.43 -6.03 13.46
CA GLY A 190 51.32 -5.19 14.66
C GLY A 190 50.64 -3.83 14.52
N ALA A 191 49.98 -3.50 13.39
CA ALA A 191 49.59 -2.11 13.10
C ALA A 191 48.15 -1.89 12.58
N ARG A 192 47.23 -2.87 12.71
CA ARG A 192 45.80 -2.62 12.45
C ARG A 192 45.09 -2.27 13.76
N PRO A 193 44.30 -1.17 13.81
CA PRO A 193 43.56 -0.81 15.02
C PRO A 193 42.50 -1.87 15.36
N ARG A 194 42.24 -2.07 16.65
CA ARG A 194 41.09 -2.85 17.13
C ARG A 194 39.83 -2.00 16.96
N ASP A 195 39.15 -2.19 15.84
CA ASP A 195 38.02 -1.38 15.40
C ASP A 195 36.78 -2.22 15.04
N VAL A 196 36.81 -3.54 15.25
CA VAL A 196 35.75 -4.47 14.84
C VAL A 196 34.96 -4.97 16.03
N ILE A 197 33.63 -4.87 15.96
CA ILE A 197 32.73 -5.58 16.86
C ILE A 197 32.58 -7.02 16.34
N PHE A 198 33.02 -7.99 17.11
CA PHE A 198 32.90 -9.41 16.76
C PHE A 198 31.59 -9.96 17.32
N LEU A 199 30.78 -10.62 16.47
CA LEU A 199 29.55 -11.27 16.89
C LEU A 199 29.78 -12.79 17.02
N SER A 200 29.83 -13.29 18.25
CA SER A 200 29.92 -14.73 18.54
C SER A 200 28.51 -15.31 18.61
N LYS A 201 28.25 -16.29 17.73
CA LYS A 201 26.91 -16.86 17.49
C LYS A 201 26.99 -18.32 17.03
N ALA A 202 25.88 -19.05 17.17
CA ALA A 202 25.76 -20.42 16.68
C ALA A 202 24.88 -20.49 15.42
N SER A 203 25.40 -21.06 14.33
CA SER A 203 24.62 -21.33 13.12
C SER A 203 23.96 -22.71 13.17
N PRO A 204 22.71 -22.86 12.70
CA PRO A 204 21.86 -21.84 12.07
C PRO A 204 20.99 -21.04 13.06
N HIS A 205 21.00 -21.39 14.36
CA HIS A 205 20.04 -20.92 15.36
C HIS A 205 20.01 -19.39 15.55
N ASP A 206 21.14 -18.73 15.36
CA ASP A 206 21.29 -17.29 15.55
C ASP A 206 21.33 -16.48 14.25
N ASP A 207 21.29 -17.14 13.10
CA ASP A 207 21.54 -16.49 11.81
C ASP A 207 20.57 -15.32 11.57
N GLU A 208 19.28 -15.52 11.85
CA GLU A 208 18.27 -14.48 11.70
C GLU A 208 18.56 -13.24 12.56
N PHE A 209 18.93 -13.45 13.83
CA PHE A 209 19.22 -12.36 14.74
C PHE A 209 20.51 -11.63 14.35
N ALA A 210 21.55 -12.38 13.95
CA ALA A 210 22.81 -11.82 13.49
C ALA A 210 22.66 -11.01 12.20
N LEU A 211 21.90 -11.53 11.22
CA LEU A 211 21.54 -10.83 9.98
C LEU A 211 20.67 -9.60 10.25
N TRP A 212 19.93 -9.56 11.36
CA TRP A 212 19.19 -8.38 11.80
C TRP A 212 20.06 -7.34 12.52
N LEU A 213 20.97 -7.77 13.39
CA LEU A 213 21.75 -6.89 14.27
C LEU A 213 22.96 -6.26 13.56
N ALA A 214 23.76 -7.07 12.85
CA ALA A 214 25.01 -6.61 12.26
C ALA A 214 24.81 -5.41 11.31
N PRO A 215 23.85 -5.43 10.36
CA PRO A 215 23.63 -4.29 9.46
C PRO A 215 23.14 -3.03 10.17
N LYS A 216 22.50 -3.16 11.34
CA LYS A 216 22.05 -2.00 12.13
C LYS A 216 23.20 -1.34 12.88
N LEU A 217 24.17 -2.14 13.33
CA LEU A 217 25.41 -1.63 13.90
C LEU A 217 26.27 -0.97 12.81
N GLU A 218 26.36 -1.58 11.61
CA GLU A 218 27.02 -0.96 10.44
C GLU A 218 26.37 0.36 10.03
N ALA A 219 25.02 0.43 10.04
CA ALA A 219 24.28 1.66 9.79
C ALA A 219 24.61 2.79 10.77
N GLU A 220 24.99 2.44 12.00
CA GLU A 220 25.43 3.40 13.03
C GLU A 220 26.92 3.76 12.94
N GLY A 221 27.64 3.17 11.97
CA GLY A 221 29.05 3.43 11.68
C GLY A 221 30.03 2.47 12.35
N TYR A 222 29.56 1.37 12.96
CA TYR A 222 30.45 0.36 13.54
C TYR A 222 30.90 -0.65 12.48
N LYS A 223 32.15 -1.13 12.58
CA LYS A 223 32.59 -2.29 11.78
C LYS A 223 32.20 -3.56 12.52
N VAL A 224 31.52 -4.47 11.84
CA VAL A 224 31.03 -5.72 12.45
C VAL A 224 31.65 -6.91 11.73
N PHE A 225 32.03 -7.92 12.49
CA PHE A 225 32.43 -9.22 11.96
C PHE A 225 31.41 -10.28 12.40
N THR A 226 30.87 -10.99 11.41
CA THR A 226 30.17 -12.27 11.59
C THR A 226 30.49 -13.15 10.40
N ASP A 227 30.78 -14.42 10.68
CA ASP A 227 30.99 -15.48 9.69
C ASP A 227 30.01 -15.47 8.50
N LEU A 228 28.71 -15.18 8.72
CA LEU A 228 27.68 -15.14 7.66
C LEU A 228 27.85 -14.00 6.65
N LEU A 229 28.42 -12.89 7.08
CA LEU A 229 28.42 -11.63 6.35
C LEU A 229 29.83 -11.23 5.88
N THR A 230 30.86 -11.70 6.59
CA THR A 230 32.24 -11.28 6.38
C THR A 230 33.08 -12.30 5.61
N LEU A 231 32.78 -13.59 5.71
CA LEU A 231 33.58 -14.62 5.04
C LEU A 231 33.18 -14.77 3.56
N GLU A 232 34.18 -14.90 2.69
CA GLU A 232 34.01 -15.12 1.26
C GLU A 232 34.35 -16.57 0.84
N PRO A 233 33.77 -17.08 -0.27
CA PRO A 233 34.15 -18.38 -0.80
C PRO A 233 35.64 -18.48 -1.09
N GLY A 234 36.32 -19.42 -0.43
CA GLY A 234 37.78 -19.61 -0.52
C GLY A 234 38.52 -19.25 0.77
N ASP A 235 37.88 -18.55 1.70
CA ASP A 235 38.46 -18.23 3.00
C ASP A 235 38.71 -19.48 3.83
N ARG A 236 39.84 -19.47 4.54
CA ARG A 236 40.12 -20.45 5.59
C ARG A 236 39.42 -20.01 6.87
N TRP A 237 38.11 -20.22 6.93
CA TRP A 237 37.19 -19.70 7.97
C TRP A 237 37.76 -19.67 9.39
N ARG A 238 38.37 -20.76 9.88
CA ARG A 238 39.00 -20.79 11.22
C ARG A 238 40.09 -19.73 11.41
N LYS A 239 40.95 -19.55 10.40
CA LYS A 239 42.03 -18.56 10.45
C LYS A 239 41.47 -17.14 10.48
N GLU A 240 40.48 -16.86 9.65
CA GLU A 240 39.86 -15.53 9.58
C GLU A 240 39.10 -15.18 10.86
N ILE A 241 38.35 -16.13 11.41
CA ILE A 241 37.66 -15.97 12.70
C ILE A 241 38.67 -15.72 13.83
N SER A 242 39.72 -16.54 13.94
CA SER A 242 40.75 -16.35 14.96
C SER A 242 41.48 -15.02 14.79
N ALA A 243 41.80 -14.61 13.57
CA ALA A 243 42.47 -13.33 13.30
C ALA A 243 41.57 -12.14 13.65
N ALA A 244 40.28 -12.20 13.30
CA ALA A 244 39.31 -11.17 13.65
C ALA A 244 39.15 -11.05 15.17
N LEU A 245 38.96 -12.18 15.87
CA LEU A 245 38.77 -12.22 17.31
C LEU A 245 40.01 -11.74 18.08
N GLN A 246 41.21 -12.22 17.73
CA GLN A 246 42.42 -11.97 18.52
C GLN A 246 43.08 -10.62 18.22
N HIS A 247 43.01 -10.16 16.96
CA HIS A 247 43.79 -9.01 16.51
C HIS A 247 42.95 -7.77 16.16
N ARG A 248 41.67 -7.95 15.80
CA ARG A 248 40.81 -6.83 15.33
C ARG A 248 39.66 -6.49 16.27
N ALA A 249 39.21 -7.45 17.09
CA ALA A 249 38.05 -7.24 17.94
C ALA A 249 38.29 -6.14 18.99
N VAL A 250 37.41 -5.14 19.01
CA VAL A 250 37.33 -4.11 20.05
C VAL A 250 36.33 -4.48 21.14
N LYS A 251 35.27 -5.21 20.76
CA LYS A 251 34.27 -5.82 21.64
C LYS A 251 33.79 -7.13 21.04
N VAL A 252 33.42 -8.06 21.90
CA VAL A 252 32.80 -9.34 21.53
C VAL A 252 31.37 -9.35 22.03
N LEU A 253 30.41 -9.32 21.12
CA LEU A 253 29.00 -9.49 21.44
C LEU A 253 28.67 -10.98 21.38
N VAL A 254 28.22 -11.54 22.50
CA VAL A 254 27.88 -12.96 22.58
C VAL A 254 26.38 -13.12 22.60
N LEU A 255 25.83 -13.88 21.66
CA LEU A 255 24.41 -14.20 21.65
C LEU A 255 24.08 -15.24 22.72
N CYS A 256 23.17 -14.91 23.62
CA CYS A 256 22.87 -15.75 24.79
C CYS A 256 21.49 -16.37 24.70
N ARG A 257 21.50 -17.67 24.40
CA ARG A 257 20.42 -18.65 24.54
C ARG A 257 21.05 -20.03 24.78
N ASP A 258 20.33 -20.95 25.41
CA ASP A 258 20.89 -22.28 25.76
C ASP A 258 21.51 -23.00 24.56
N ALA A 259 20.84 -22.99 23.40
CA ALA A 259 21.34 -23.63 22.17
C ALA A 259 22.65 -23.02 21.65
N THR A 260 22.84 -21.70 21.80
CA THR A 260 24.06 -21.00 21.37
C THR A 260 25.20 -21.27 22.33
N LEU A 261 24.91 -21.24 23.63
CA LEU A 261 25.92 -21.46 24.65
C LEU A 261 26.34 -22.93 24.77
N SER A 262 25.59 -23.87 24.21
CA SER A 262 26.03 -25.26 24.07
C SER A 262 26.94 -25.53 22.86
N ASP A 263 27.16 -24.55 21.98
CA ASP A 263 28.03 -24.71 20.81
C ASP A 263 29.51 -24.63 21.19
N ASP A 264 30.30 -25.63 20.77
CA ASP A 264 31.72 -25.73 21.12
C ASP A 264 32.55 -24.56 20.59
N ASN A 265 32.23 -24.02 19.39
CA ASN A 265 32.96 -22.88 18.83
C ASN A 265 32.65 -21.60 19.60
N VAL A 266 31.40 -21.41 20.01
CA VAL A 266 31.00 -20.25 20.85
C VAL A 266 31.68 -20.34 22.23
N GLN A 267 31.77 -21.54 22.82
CA GLN A 267 32.51 -21.73 24.07
C GLN A 267 34.01 -21.41 23.90
N GLU A 268 34.62 -21.84 22.79
CA GLU A 268 36.01 -21.50 22.46
C GLU A 268 36.20 -19.98 22.27
N ASP A 269 35.30 -19.32 21.54
CA ASP A 269 35.28 -17.86 21.36
C ASP A 269 35.22 -17.12 22.70
N ILE A 270 34.35 -17.56 23.62
CA ILE A 270 34.19 -16.95 24.96
C ILE A 270 35.49 -17.07 25.76
N LEU A 271 36.16 -18.23 25.71
CA LEU A 271 37.43 -18.46 26.40
C LEU A 271 38.53 -17.55 25.84
N ILE A 272 38.71 -17.54 24.52
CA ILE A 272 39.72 -16.72 23.83
C ILE A 272 39.47 -15.23 24.10
N ALA A 273 38.22 -14.77 23.96
CA ALA A 273 37.83 -13.40 24.23
C ALA A 273 38.04 -13.02 25.70
N GLY A 274 37.78 -13.94 26.63
CA GLY A 274 37.95 -13.72 28.06
C GLY A 274 39.41 -13.48 28.44
N ASP A 275 40.31 -14.32 27.92
CA ASP A 275 41.75 -14.17 28.17
C ASP A 275 42.32 -12.95 27.46
N LEU A 276 41.85 -12.64 26.26
CA LEU A 276 42.19 -11.40 25.57
C LEU A 276 41.73 -10.16 26.34
N GLY A 277 40.51 -10.15 26.87
CA GLY A 277 39.98 -9.06 27.69
C GLY A 277 40.83 -8.79 28.93
N LYS A 278 41.30 -9.86 29.61
CA LYS A 278 42.25 -9.75 30.73
C LYS A 278 43.58 -9.14 30.28
N ALA A 279 44.15 -9.62 29.18
CA ALA A 279 45.42 -9.12 28.64
C ALA A 279 45.35 -7.65 28.23
N LEU A 280 44.20 -7.21 27.70
CA LEU A 280 43.94 -5.81 27.31
C LEU A 280 43.52 -4.92 28.50
N GLY A 281 43.27 -5.49 29.68
CA GLY A 281 42.76 -4.76 30.85
C GLY A 281 41.30 -4.31 30.71
N ASP A 282 40.56 -4.84 29.74
CA ASP A 282 39.16 -4.49 29.48
C ASP A 282 38.21 -5.50 30.13
N LYS A 283 37.73 -5.14 31.33
CA LYS A 283 36.78 -5.95 32.11
C LYS A 283 35.41 -6.11 31.43
N ARG A 284 35.10 -5.34 30.37
CA ARG A 284 33.83 -5.35 29.65
C ARG A 284 34.04 -5.69 28.17
N PHE A 285 35.07 -6.49 27.88
CA PHE A 285 35.40 -6.88 26.51
C PHE A 285 34.30 -7.76 25.89
N LEU A 286 33.73 -8.68 26.68
CA LEU A 286 32.55 -9.45 26.32
C LEU A 286 31.28 -8.73 26.77
N ILE A 287 30.27 -8.69 25.88
CA ILE A 287 28.95 -8.14 26.16
C ILE A 287 27.90 -9.21 25.82
N PRO A 288 27.24 -9.82 26.81
CA PRO A 288 26.20 -10.82 26.55
C PRO A 288 24.90 -10.16 26.08
N LEU A 289 24.32 -10.70 25.01
CA LEU A 289 23.04 -10.27 24.44
C LEU A 289 21.99 -11.33 24.72
N ARG A 290 21.09 -11.08 25.67
CA ARG A 290 20.08 -12.05 26.11
C ARG A 290 18.92 -12.11 25.11
N LEU A 291 18.84 -13.20 24.35
CA LEU A 291 17.76 -13.44 23.38
C LEU A 291 16.58 -14.21 23.98
N GLN A 292 16.84 -15.06 24.97
CA GLN A 292 15.85 -15.77 25.78
C GLN A 292 16.44 -16.03 27.19
N PRO A 293 15.67 -16.51 28.18
CA PRO A 293 16.24 -17.06 29.41
C PRO A 293 17.28 -18.15 29.09
N TYR A 294 18.45 -18.11 29.74
CA TYR A 294 19.55 -19.04 29.49
C TYR A 294 20.30 -19.37 30.79
N HIS A 295 20.99 -20.52 30.78
CA HIS A 295 21.86 -20.96 31.86
C HIS A 295 23.23 -20.27 31.78
N LYS A 296 23.69 -19.72 32.91
CA LYS A 296 24.97 -19.02 32.98
C LYS A 296 26.13 -19.98 32.69
N VAL A 297 27.05 -19.56 31.83
CA VAL A 297 28.27 -20.30 31.49
C VAL A 297 29.53 -19.64 32.07
N PRO A 298 30.62 -20.39 32.29
CA PRO A 298 31.90 -19.82 32.68
C PRO A 298 32.34 -18.69 31.75
N GLY A 299 32.92 -17.61 32.31
CA GLY A 299 33.34 -16.43 31.55
C GLY A 299 32.24 -15.37 31.32
N LEU A 300 30.96 -15.73 31.48
CA LEU A 300 29.82 -14.78 31.36
C LEU A 300 28.89 -14.79 32.59
N ALA A 301 29.16 -15.62 33.60
CA ALA A 301 28.25 -15.84 34.72
C ALA A 301 27.99 -14.59 35.60
N ASP A 302 28.97 -13.70 35.70
CA ASP A 302 28.95 -12.44 36.46
C ASP A 302 28.73 -11.21 35.56
N ALA A 303 28.65 -11.39 34.24
CA ALA A 303 28.41 -10.30 33.30
C ALA A 303 26.94 -9.88 33.27
N VAL A 304 26.71 -8.57 33.19
CA VAL A 304 25.37 -7.99 32.97
C VAL A 304 25.07 -8.01 31.47
N TYR A 305 23.92 -8.56 31.09
CA TYR A 305 23.49 -8.66 29.70
C TYR A 305 22.74 -7.41 29.23
N VAL A 306 22.72 -7.22 27.91
CA VAL A 306 21.72 -6.39 27.22
C VAL A 306 20.51 -7.25 26.91
N ASP A 307 19.31 -6.81 27.33
CA ASP A 307 18.08 -7.58 27.19
C ASP A 307 17.40 -7.35 25.84
N PHE A 308 17.30 -8.41 25.03
CA PHE A 308 16.56 -8.43 23.76
C PHE A 308 15.24 -9.20 23.85
N VAL A 309 14.89 -9.78 25.01
CA VAL A 309 13.65 -10.57 25.22
C VAL A 309 12.40 -9.69 25.13
N ARG A 310 12.48 -8.45 25.63
CA ARG A 310 11.35 -7.49 25.62
C ARG A 310 11.05 -6.91 24.24
N GLY A 311 11.99 -7.07 23.30
CA GLY A 311 11.91 -6.61 21.93
C GLY A 311 13.28 -6.23 21.40
N TRP A 312 13.58 -6.60 20.15
CA TRP A 312 14.91 -6.38 19.58
C TRP A 312 15.25 -4.89 19.42
N GLY A 313 14.25 -4.04 19.16
CA GLY A 313 14.43 -2.59 19.07
C GLY A 313 14.90 -1.96 20.38
N ASP A 314 14.30 -2.35 21.50
CA ASP A 314 14.68 -1.85 22.83
C ASP A 314 16.09 -2.33 23.21
N GLY A 315 16.39 -3.61 22.94
CA GLY A 315 17.72 -4.18 23.16
C GLY A 315 18.80 -3.49 22.32
N LEU A 316 18.52 -3.16 21.06
CA LEU A 316 19.44 -2.41 20.20
C LEU A 316 19.71 -1.00 20.74
N ALA A 317 18.67 -0.29 21.19
CA ALA A 317 18.84 1.04 21.76
C ALA A 317 19.77 1.00 22.99
N ALA A 318 19.56 0.03 23.88
CA ALA A 318 20.41 -0.19 25.06
C ALA A 318 21.85 -0.61 24.68
N LEU A 319 22.01 -1.44 23.66
CA LEU A 319 23.32 -1.85 23.14
C LEU A 319 24.09 -0.65 22.57
N LEU A 320 23.46 0.17 21.73
CA LEU A 320 24.10 1.35 21.14
C LEU A 320 24.52 2.36 22.21
N GLU A 321 23.68 2.58 23.22
CA GLU A 321 24.05 3.39 24.37
C GLU A 321 25.28 2.81 25.11
N THR A 322 25.30 1.49 25.29
CA THR A 322 26.42 0.78 25.93
C THR A 322 27.72 0.94 25.13
N LEU A 323 27.68 0.74 23.81
CA LEU A 323 28.85 0.87 22.93
C LEU A 323 29.42 2.29 22.94
N ARG A 324 28.55 3.32 22.93
CA ARG A 324 28.94 4.73 23.05
C ARG A 324 29.59 5.04 24.39
N ARG A 325 28.99 4.61 25.50
CA ARG A 325 29.55 4.79 26.87
C ARG A 325 30.91 4.11 27.03
N GLN A 326 31.15 3.03 26.29
CA GLN A 326 32.42 2.30 26.30
C GLN A 326 33.43 2.81 25.25
N ASN A 327 33.16 3.94 24.59
CA ASN A 327 34.03 4.56 23.58
C ASN A 327 34.45 3.60 22.45
N VAL A 328 33.53 2.73 22.02
CA VAL A 328 33.77 1.86 20.87
C VAL A 328 33.89 2.72 19.60
N PRO A 329 34.98 2.57 18.81
CA PRO A 329 35.18 3.36 17.59
C PRO A 329 34.05 3.16 16.59
N PHE A 330 33.62 4.26 15.96
CA PHE A 330 32.63 4.27 14.87
C PHE A 330 32.96 5.39 13.88
N ASP A 331 32.59 5.19 12.62
CA ASP A 331 32.77 6.17 11.53
C ASP A 331 31.48 6.28 10.71
N LYS A 332 30.90 7.48 10.68
CA LYS A 332 29.67 7.77 9.90
C LYS A 332 29.96 8.39 8.53
N SER A 333 31.22 8.66 8.20
CA SER A 333 31.61 9.34 6.96
C SER A 333 31.69 8.39 5.75
N GLY A 334 31.86 7.08 5.99
CA GLY A 334 31.91 6.03 4.97
C GLY A 334 31.05 4.83 5.32
N ILE A 335 29.72 5.00 5.38
CA ILE A 335 28.80 3.89 5.65
C ILE A 335 28.73 2.97 4.42
N GLU A 336 29.50 1.89 4.41
CA GLU A 336 29.32 0.77 3.49
C GLU A 336 28.29 -0.19 4.08
N MET A 337 27.02 -0.07 3.67
CA MET A 337 26.01 -1.06 4.03
C MET A 337 26.23 -2.33 3.22
N GLN A 338 26.29 -3.49 3.89
CA GLN A 338 26.42 -4.75 3.20
C GLN A 338 25.24 -5.02 2.25
N PRO A 339 25.49 -5.35 0.96
CA PRO A 339 24.43 -5.60 -0.03
C PRO A 339 23.48 -6.74 0.37
N ASN A 340 24.00 -7.73 1.11
CA ASN A 340 23.25 -8.88 1.59
C ASN A 340 22.14 -8.49 2.58
N TRP A 341 22.23 -7.34 3.23
CA TRP A 341 21.18 -6.80 4.09
C TRP A 341 19.90 -6.47 3.32
N GLU A 342 20.04 -5.82 2.16
CA GLU A 342 18.89 -5.49 1.32
C GLU A 342 18.22 -6.78 0.80
N ILE A 343 19.03 -7.76 0.41
CA ILE A 343 18.55 -9.07 -0.03
C ILE A 343 17.84 -9.80 1.12
N PHE A 344 18.40 -9.76 2.34
CA PHE A 344 17.78 -10.35 3.53
C PHE A 344 16.45 -9.68 3.87
N ARG A 345 16.37 -8.34 3.85
CA ARG A 345 15.11 -7.61 4.07
C ARG A 345 14.04 -7.90 3.03
N ARG A 346 14.44 -8.19 1.80
CA ARG A 346 13.52 -8.57 0.72
C ARG A 346 13.05 -10.02 0.83
N ARG A 347 13.62 -10.86 1.70
CA ARG A 347 13.12 -12.24 1.93
C ARG A 347 11.73 -12.16 2.56
N GLY A 348 10.71 -12.55 1.80
CA GLY A 348 9.31 -12.47 2.22
C GLY A 348 8.67 -11.09 2.06
N ALA A 349 9.35 -10.13 1.42
CA ALA A 349 8.70 -8.88 1.03
C ALA A 349 7.63 -9.19 -0.01
N ILE A 350 6.45 -8.60 0.16
CA ILE A 350 5.36 -8.76 -0.80
C ILE A 350 5.78 -8.03 -2.08
N PRO A 351 5.88 -8.73 -3.22
CA PRO A 351 6.34 -8.10 -4.45
C PRO A 351 5.33 -7.03 -4.89
N LEU A 352 5.86 -5.89 -5.32
CA LEU A 352 5.08 -4.88 -6.01
C LEU A 352 4.93 -5.29 -7.47
N LYS A 353 3.71 -5.15 -7.98
CA LYS A 353 3.39 -5.31 -9.39
C LYS A 353 3.14 -3.94 -9.99
N ASP A 354 3.66 -3.72 -11.20
CA ASP A 354 3.41 -2.50 -11.97
C ASP A 354 2.05 -2.59 -12.69
N GLU A 355 1.00 -2.82 -11.90
CA GLU A 355 -0.37 -2.96 -12.36
C GLU A 355 -1.26 -2.02 -11.55
N PRO A 356 -2.11 -1.21 -12.20
CA PRO A 356 -3.00 -0.32 -11.47
C PRO A 356 -4.01 -1.08 -10.61
N GLU A 357 -4.11 -0.71 -9.33
CA GLU A 357 -5.10 -1.26 -8.39
C GLU A 357 -6.17 -0.22 -8.07
N ARG A 358 -7.45 -0.63 -8.15
CA ARG A 358 -8.56 0.21 -7.71
C ARG A 358 -8.79 0.06 -6.21
N LEU A 359 -8.58 1.14 -5.47
CA LEU A 359 -8.77 1.22 -4.03
C LEU A 359 -10.06 1.94 -3.69
N THR A 360 -10.75 1.48 -2.64
CA THR A 360 -11.91 2.18 -2.08
C THR A 360 -11.50 2.99 -0.87
N SER A 361 -11.84 4.27 -0.86
CA SER A 361 -11.57 5.15 0.27
C SER A 361 -12.66 5.08 1.34
N ASN A 362 -12.43 5.77 2.44
CA ASN A 362 -13.44 6.15 3.42
C ASN A 362 -13.98 7.56 3.18
N TRP A 363 -13.89 8.09 1.95
CA TRP A 363 -14.28 9.45 1.61
C TRP A 363 -15.61 9.46 0.85
N LEU A 364 -16.55 10.29 1.29
CA LEU A 364 -17.77 10.57 0.54
C LEU A 364 -17.60 11.89 -0.19
N ARG A 365 -17.71 11.87 -1.52
CA ARG A 365 -17.61 13.09 -2.32
C ARG A 365 -18.78 14.01 -2.01
N ILE A 366 -18.50 15.31 -1.86
CA ILE A 366 -19.55 16.33 -1.90
C ILE A 366 -19.83 16.60 -3.39
N ALA A 367 -21.00 16.18 -3.86
CA ALA A 367 -21.43 16.38 -5.24
C ALA A 367 -21.91 17.82 -5.45
N GLU A 368 -22.65 18.37 -4.48
CA GLU A 368 -23.24 19.72 -4.55
C GLU A 368 -23.12 20.42 -3.20
N VAL A 369 -22.91 21.73 -3.25
CA VAL A 369 -22.99 22.67 -2.12
C VAL A 369 -23.97 23.78 -2.46
N PRO A 370 -24.52 24.51 -1.48
CA PRO A 370 -25.32 25.70 -1.78
C PRO A 370 -24.50 26.73 -2.54
N ASP A 371 -25.17 27.56 -3.35
CA ASP A 371 -24.49 28.56 -4.19
C ASP A 371 -23.66 29.53 -3.35
N ALA A 372 -24.23 30.03 -2.25
CA ALA A 372 -23.60 31.04 -1.42
C ALA A 372 -23.87 30.87 0.08
N ILE A 373 -22.91 31.33 0.88
CA ILE A 373 -23.10 31.64 2.30
C ILE A 373 -23.41 33.13 2.46
N ARG A 374 -24.35 33.46 3.34
CA ARG A 374 -24.85 34.82 3.53
C ARG A 374 -24.39 35.38 4.87
N PHE A 375 -24.03 36.67 4.86
CA PHE A 375 -23.73 37.43 6.06
C PHE A 375 -24.80 38.50 6.27
N TYR A 376 -25.47 38.44 7.41
CA TYR A 376 -26.47 39.41 7.81
C TYR A 376 -25.93 40.33 8.89
N GLU A 377 -26.17 41.62 8.75
CA GLU A 377 -25.84 42.62 9.76
C GLU A 377 -27.12 43.24 10.35
N PRO A 378 -27.12 43.62 11.64
CA PRO A 378 -28.28 44.23 12.25
C PRO A 378 -28.55 45.61 11.64
N SER A 379 -29.82 45.91 11.37
CA SER A 379 -30.27 47.21 10.84
C SER A 379 -30.31 48.30 11.92
N GLY A 380 -30.21 47.92 13.20
CA GLY A 380 -30.23 48.83 14.35
C GLY A 380 -29.46 48.25 15.54
N VAL A 381 -29.68 48.83 16.73
CA VAL A 381 -29.07 48.31 17.96
C VAL A 381 -29.74 46.98 18.32
N VAL A 382 -28.96 45.91 18.37
CA VAL A 382 -29.40 44.57 18.76
C VAL A 382 -28.69 44.15 20.03
N GLU A 383 -29.44 43.62 20.99
CA GLU A 383 -28.88 43.06 22.21
C GLU A 383 -28.14 41.75 21.90
N ARG A 384 -26.85 41.67 22.22
CA ARG A 384 -26.00 40.51 21.91
C ARG A 384 -26.52 39.21 22.52
N GLY A 385 -27.14 39.26 23.71
CA GLY A 385 -27.70 38.09 24.38
C GLY A 385 -28.90 37.50 23.64
N LEU A 386 -29.77 38.35 23.10
CA LEU A 386 -30.92 37.92 22.30
C LEU A 386 -30.48 37.31 20.96
N LEU A 387 -29.51 37.93 20.28
CA LEU A 387 -28.93 37.36 19.06
C LEU A 387 -28.30 35.99 19.32
N GLN A 388 -27.50 35.84 20.38
CA GLN A 388 -26.89 34.55 20.71
C GLN A 388 -27.95 33.48 20.98
N ARG A 389 -29.01 33.79 21.73
CA ARG A 389 -30.13 32.87 21.97
C ARG A 389 -30.86 32.47 20.69
N ALA A 390 -31.08 33.42 19.77
CA ALA A 390 -31.68 33.12 18.47
C ALA A 390 -30.78 32.20 17.64
N ILE A 391 -29.46 32.45 17.59
CA ILE A 391 -28.49 31.58 16.92
C ILE A 391 -28.45 30.18 17.54
N ASP A 392 -28.45 30.08 18.88
CA ASP A 392 -28.41 28.81 19.59
C ASP A 392 -29.70 27.99 19.41
N GLY A 393 -30.84 28.68 19.33
CA GLY A 393 -32.16 28.10 19.09
C GLY A 393 -32.46 27.80 17.61
N PHE A 394 -31.68 28.35 16.68
CA PHE A 394 -31.89 28.15 15.25
C PHE A 394 -31.59 26.70 14.85
N GLU A 395 -32.57 26.07 14.18
CA GLU A 395 -32.50 24.68 13.74
C GLU A 395 -31.28 24.43 12.86
N TYR A 396 -31.04 25.34 11.91
CA TYR A 396 -29.95 25.25 10.95
C TYR A 396 -28.69 25.98 11.39
N PHE A 397 -27.68 26.04 10.53
CA PHE A 397 -26.41 26.66 10.87
C PHE A 397 -26.49 28.18 10.88
N ALA A 398 -26.17 28.79 12.02
CA ALA A 398 -25.82 30.19 12.13
C ALA A 398 -24.60 30.35 13.05
N VAL A 399 -23.72 31.31 12.77
CA VAL A 399 -22.56 31.61 13.62
C VAL A 399 -22.30 33.11 13.69
N PRO A 400 -22.13 33.70 14.90
CA PRO A 400 -21.86 35.12 15.03
C PRO A 400 -20.49 35.48 14.46
N GLN A 401 -20.41 36.62 13.77
CA GLN A 401 -19.16 37.23 13.31
C GLN A 401 -19.28 38.76 13.38
N GLY A 402 -18.40 39.40 14.14
CA GLY A 402 -18.45 40.85 14.33
C GLY A 402 -19.76 41.29 14.97
N THR A 403 -20.51 42.18 14.30
CA THR A 403 -21.84 42.64 14.73
C THR A 403 -22.98 41.81 14.12
N GLY A 404 -22.68 40.92 13.19
CA GLY A 404 -23.66 40.11 12.45
C GLY A 404 -23.43 38.62 12.63
N PHE A 405 -23.91 37.83 11.67
CA PHE A 405 -23.74 36.37 11.66
C PHE A 405 -23.76 35.81 10.23
N PHE A 406 -23.12 34.65 10.06
CA PHE A 406 -23.21 33.86 8.83
C PHE A 406 -24.28 32.78 8.93
N THR A 407 -25.00 32.55 7.83
CA THR A 407 -25.98 31.46 7.68
C THR A 407 -26.16 31.12 6.20
N PHE A 408 -26.78 29.98 5.91
CA PHE A 408 -27.27 29.63 4.57
C PHE A 408 -28.74 30.02 4.34
N ALA A 409 -29.43 30.46 5.39
CA ALA A 409 -30.81 30.90 5.34
C ALA A 409 -31.03 32.10 4.41
N GLY A 410 -32.16 32.08 3.71
CA GLY A 410 -32.64 33.21 2.91
C GLY A 410 -33.16 34.35 3.78
N THR A 411 -33.42 35.52 3.18
CA THR A 411 -33.87 36.71 3.92
C THR A 411 -35.17 36.44 4.66
N ASP A 412 -36.16 35.80 4.01
CA ASP A 412 -37.47 35.51 4.60
C ASP A 412 -37.38 34.59 5.82
N GLU A 413 -36.47 33.61 5.78
CA GLU A 413 -36.22 32.69 6.89
C GLU A 413 -35.53 33.41 8.05
N VAL A 414 -34.54 34.26 7.76
CA VAL A 414 -33.88 35.08 8.78
C VAL A 414 -34.85 36.06 9.43
N GLU A 415 -35.71 36.71 8.66
CA GLU A 415 -36.71 37.64 9.20
C GLU A 415 -37.72 36.96 10.12
N ARG A 416 -38.12 35.72 9.83
CA ARG A 416 -39.02 34.95 10.70
C ARG A 416 -38.31 34.47 11.97
N GLU A 417 -37.17 33.81 11.82
CA GLU A 417 -36.52 33.07 12.91
C GLU A 417 -35.74 33.99 13.87
N PHE A 418 -35.32 35.17 13.40
CA PHE A 418 -34.55 36.13 14.20
C PHE A 418 -35.35 37.38 14.61
N ASP A 419 -36.67 37.42 14.37
CA ASP A 419 -37.55 38.57 14.69
C ASP A 419 -37.41 39.00 16.16
N ALA A 420 -37.33 38.04 17.08
CA ALA A 420 -37.16 38.29 18.52
C ALA A 420 -35.79 38.90 18.89
N ALA A 421 -34.77 38.71 18.06
CA ALA A 421 -33.44 39.30 18.26
C ALA A 421 -33.32 40.68 17.61
N GLY A 422 -34.04 40.94 16.52
CA GLY A 422 -34.10 42.23 15.85
C GLY A 422 -34.24 42.11 14.33
N ARG A 423 -34.08 43.25 13.64
CA ARG A 423 -34.11 43.30 12.17
C ARG A 423 -32.70 43.21 11.61
N PHE A 424 -32.53 42.37 10.60
CA PHE A 424 -31.25 42.12 9.94
C PHE A 424 -31.38 42.38 8.44
N LYS A 425 -30.31 42.89 7.83
CA LYS A 425 -30.22 43.07 6.38
C LYS A 425 -29.08 42.23 5.81
N LEU A 426 -29.30 41.66 4.63
CA LEU A 426 -28.27 40.95 3.89
C LEU A 426 -27.18 41.94 3.47
N LYS A 427 -25.94 41.69 3.91
CA LYS A 427 -24.79 42.55 3.59
C LYS A 427 -23.87 41.93 2.55
N HIS A 428 -23.60 40.63 2.68
CA HIS A 428 -22.78 39.89 1.73
C HIS A 428 -23.42 38.56 1.40
N GLU A 429 -23.37 38.20 0.13
CA GLU A 429 -23.68 36.87 -0.38
C GLU A 429 -22.44 36.40 -1.15
N ILE A 430 -21.83 35.31 -0.68
CA ILE A 430 -20.48 34.92 -1.10
C ILE A 430 -20.53 33.49 -1.60
N PRO A 431 -20.07 33.20 -2.83
CA PRO A 431 -19.99 31.83 -3.32
C PRO A 431 -19.24 30.93 -2.34
N VAL A 432 -19.77 29.74 -2.08
CA VAL A 432 -19.22 28.84 -1.04
C VAL A 432 -17.75 28.49 -1.30
N ILE A 433 -17.42 28.24 -2.57
CA ILE A 433 -16.05 27.91 -3.00
C ILE A 433 -15.11 29.10 -2.72
N ASP A 434 -15.49 30.29 -3.18
CA ASP A 434 -14.71 31.52 -2.97
C ASP A 434 -14.51 31.83 -1.49
N PHE A 435 -15.52 31.58 -0.66
CA PHE A 435 -15.44 31.78 0.78
C PHE A 435 -14.36 30.89 1.41
N VAL A 436 -14.25 29.62 1.01
CA VAL A 436 -13.22 28.70 1.52
C VAL A 436 -11.83 29.05 1.01
N GLU A 437 -11.71 29.51 -0.23
CA GLU A 437 -10.41 29.79 -0.86
C GLU A 437 -9.83 31.12 -0.39
N HIS A 438 -10.67 32.15 -0.25
CA HIS A 438 -10.23 33.53 -0.06
C HIS A 438 -10.63 34.12 1.29
N GLY A 439 -11.61 33.53 1.99
CA GLY A 439 -12.24 34.14 3.16
C GLY A 439 -13.01 35.42 2.80
N LEU A 440 -13.23 36.28 3.78
CA LEU A 440 -13.91 37.57 3.60
C LEU A 440 -13.17 38.68 4.37
N LYS A 441 -12.22 39.33 3.69
CA LYS A 441 -11.37 40.38 4.28
C LYS A 441 -12.17 41.54 4.88
N ARG A 442 -13.31 41.91 4.26
CA ARG A 442 -14.16 43.04 4.70
C ARG A 442 -14.76 42.83 6.09
N GLU A 443 -14.98 41.58 6.51
CA GLU A 443 -15.47 41.22 7.84
C GLU A 443 -14.39 40.57 8.71
N SER A 444 -13.12 40.79 8.38
CA SER A 444 -11.94 40.21 9.05
C SER A 444 -11.96 38.68 9.14
N VAL A 445 -12.58 38.02 8.17
CA VAL A 445 -12.62 36.55 8.08
C VAL A 445 -11.45 36.08 7.21
N THR A 446 -10.48 35.43 7.84
CA THR A 446 -9.37 34.79 7.10
C THR A 446 -9.84 33.51 6.41
N ARG A 447 -9.07 33.02 5.43
CA ARG A 447 -9.29 31.72 4.79
C ARG A 447 -9.52 30.58 5.80
N GLN A 448 -8.68 30.52 6.85
CA GLN A 448 -8.78 29.48 7.88
C GLN A 448 -10.09 29.58 8.67
N VAL A 449 -10.51 30.80 9.01
CA VAL A 449 -11.77 31.03 9.74
C VAL A 449 -12.96 30.66 8.86
N ALA A 450 -12.97 31.04 7.59
CA ALA A 450 -14.01 30.66 6.64
C ALA A 450 -14.12 29.14 6.47
N SER A 451 -12.98 28.45 6.32
CA SER A 451 -12.94 26.98 6.29
C SER A 451 -13.49 26.37 7.58
N ASN A 452 -13.19 26.94 8.75
CA ASN A 452 -13.71 26.45 10.02
C ASN A 452 -15.23 26.67 10.14
N ILE A 453 -15.74 27.81 9.66
CA ILE A 453 -17.18 28.12 9.61
C ILE A 453 -17.90 27.06 8.79
N LEU A 454 -17.45 26.78 7.56
CA LEU A 454 -18.08 25.75 6.73
C LEU A 454 -17.91 24.33 7.30
N HIS A 455 -16.74 24.02 7.85
CA HIS A 455 -16.54 22.74 8.52
C HIS A 455 -17.59 22.52 9.62
N ASN A 456 -17.83 23.54 10.45
CA ASN A 456 -18.82 23.47 11.51
C ASN A 456 -20.26 23.41 10.97
N ALA A 457 -20.57 24.15 9.91
CA ALA A 457 -21.87 24.10 9.24
C ALA A 457 -22.20 22.69 8.74
N PHE A 458 -21.27 22.11 7.98
CA PHE A 458 -21.44 20.79 7.37
C PHE A 458 -21.50 19.69 8.44
N LYS A 459 -20.73 19.85 9.52
CA LYS A 459 -20.77 18.96 10.68
C LYS A 459 -22.09 19.06 11.44
N LYS A 460 -22.63 20.26 11.69
CA LYS A 460 -23.96 20.45 12.33
C LYS A 460 -25.05 19.80 11.47
N ALA A 461 -25.00 19.97 10.16
CA ALA A 461 -25.95 19.36 9.21
C ALA A 461 -25.86 17.82 9.21
N TRP A 462 -24.64 17.24 9.27
CA TRP A 462 -24.44 15.79 9.44
C TRP A 462 -25.03 15.27 10.76
N PHE A 463 -24.88 16.01 11.84
CA PHE A 463 -25.40 15.61 13.15
C PHE A 463 -26.92 15.60 13.16
N ALA A 464 -27.55 16.65 12.62
CA ALA A 464 -29.00 16.73 12.48
C ALA A 464 -29.53 15.55 11.63
N TYR A 465 -28.92 15.31 10.47
CA TYR A 465 -29.28 14.18 9.61
C TYR A 465 -29.18 12.83 10.33
N CYS A 466 -28.09 12.56 11.05
CA CYS A 466 -27.95 11.31 11.79
C CYS A 466 -28.98 11.15 12.92
N ARG A 467 -29.34 12.25 13.60
CA ARG A 467 -30.40 12.26 14.63
C ARG A 467 -31.77 11.98 14.01
N ASP A 468 -32.08 12.57 12.86
CA ASP A 468 -33.32 12.31 12.13
C ASP A 468 -33.40 10.87 11.63
N GLN A 469 -32.24 10.27 11.31
CA GLN A 469 -32.12 8.85 11.04
C GLN A 469 -32.18 7.98 12.30
N GLY A 470 -32.36 8.53 13.50
CA GLY A 470 -32.48 7.73 14.73
C GLY A 470 -31.21 6.94 15.09
N LEU A 471 -30.03 7.42 14.69
CA LEU A 471 -28.75 6.86 15.10
C LEU A 471 -28.40 7.25 16.54
N VAL A 472 -27.59 6.43 17.21
CA VAL A 472 -27.12 6.71 18.57
C VAL A 472 -25.94 7.66 18.51
N GLU A 473 -26.12 8.88 19.03
CA GLU A 473 -25.05 9.87 19.19
C GLU A 473 -24.18 9.53 20.41
N TYR A 474 -22.85 9.60 20.25
CA TYR A 474 -21.90 9.43 21.35
C TYR A 474 -20.75 10.43 21.26
N HIS A 475 -20.46 11.07 22.39
CA HIS A 475 -19.39 12.06 22.52
C HIS A 475 -18.08 11.40 23.00
N TYR A 476 -17.12 11.30 22.08
CA TYR A 476 -15.73 10.97 22.40
C TYR A 476 -14.98 12.21 22.86
N SER A 477 -13.81 12.02 23.48
CA SER A 477 -12.97 13.12 23.98
C SER A 477 -12.76 14.27 22.99
N ASN A 478 -12.56 13.96 21.70
CA ASN A 478 -12.24 14.95 20.67
C ASN A 478 -13.19 14.89 19.45
N ALA A 479 -14.30 14.16 19.51
CA ALA A 479 -15.19 13.96 18.37
C ALA A 479 -16.58 13.46 18.78
N VAL A 480 -17.56 13.63 17.90
CA VAL A 480 -18.87 12.97 18.03
C VAL A 480 -18.92 11.83 17.02
N GLY A 481 -19.46 10.69 17.41
CA GLY A 481 -19.74 9.57 16.50
C GLY A 481 -21.21 9.20 16.54
N PHE A 482 -21.70 8.67 15.42
CA PHE A 482 -23.07 8.17 15.29
C PHE A 482 -23.03 6.68 14.99
N HIS A 483 -23.82 5.91 15.73
CA HIS A 483 -23.79 4.45 15.73
C HIS A 483 -25.13 3.86 15.33
N ALA A 484 -25.10 2.69 14.69
CA ALA A 484 -26.31 1.93 14.36
C ALA A 484 -27.11 1.67 15.64
N SER A 485 -28.39 2.01 15.61
CA SER A 485 -29.37 1.76 16.67
C SER A 485 -30.12 0.45 16.43
N SER A 486 -30.77 -0.04 17.48
CA SER A 486 -31.73 -1.16 17.44
C SER A 486 -32.91 -0.94 16.52
N SER A 487 -33.39 0.30 16.42
CA SER A 487 -34.46 0.64 15.48
C SER A 487 -34.04 0.55 14.01
N LYS A 488 -32.73 0.58 13.72
CA LYS A 488 -32.19 0.48 12.36
C LYS A 488 -31.69 -0.91 12.00
N VAL A 489 -31.01 -1.58 12.93
CA VAL A 489 -30.39 -2.88 12.69
C VAL A 489 -30.54 -3.72 13.95
N ALA A 490 -31.05 -4.94 13.83
CA ALA A 490 -31.14 -5.87 14.96
C ALA A 490 -29.76 -6.48 15.28
N ILE A 491 -29.60 -7.02 16.49
CA ILE A 491 -28.38 -7.77 16.86
C ILE A 491 -28.20 -8.96 15.90
N ARG A 492 -26.98 -9.16 15.38
CA ARG A 492 -26.61 -10.22 14.40
C ARG A 492 -27.24 -10.07 13.02
N GLN A 493 -28.04 -9.03 12.77
CA GLN A 493 -28.55 -8.78 11.42
C GLN A 493 -27.38 -8.50 10.47
N ARG A 494 -27.36 -9.25 9.36
CA ARG A 494 -26.40 -9.09 8.28
C ARG A 494 -26.94 -8.07 7.28
N VAL A 495 -26.24 -6.94 7.15
CA VAL A 495 -26.57 -5.90 6.19
C VAL A 495 -25.81 -6.17 4.88
N PRO A 496 -26.51 -6.26 3.73
CA PRO A 496 -25.86 -6.48 2.44
C PRO A 496 -25.13 -5.23 1.97
N TRP A 497 -24.00 -5.42 1.30
CA TRP A 497 -23.27 -4.35 0.62
C TRP A 497 -22.54 -4.88 -0.62
N GLY A 498 -22.23 -3.99 -1.56
CA GLY A 498 -21.59 -4.33 -2.84
C GLY A 498 -22.56 -4.46 -4.01
N ARG A 499 -22.06 -4.79 -5.20
CA ARG A 499 -22.86 -4.85 -6.44
C ARG A 499 -23.84 -6.02 -6.43
N GLN A 500 -25.02 -5.82 -7.06
CA GLN A 500 -25.98 -6.91 -7.28
C GLN A 500 -25.42 -7.93 -8.29
N GLY A 501 -25.62 -9.21 -8.02
CA GLY A 501 -25.16 -10.32 -8.87
C GLY A 501 -23.99 -11.08 -8.25
N GLU A 502 -22.76 -10.69 -8.58
CA GLU A 502 -21.53 -11.33 -8.09
C GLU A 502 -20.77 -10.42 -7.12
N GLY A 503 -20.36 -10.98 -5.98
CA GLY A 503 -19.60 -10.24 -4.96
C GLY A 503 -20.41 -9.46 -3.93
N ARG A 504 -21.72 -9.74 -3.79
CA ARG A 504 -22.55 -9.20 -2.70
C ARG A 504 -22.07 -9.77 -1.36
N ARG A 505 -21.51 -8.90 -0.52
CA ARG A 505 -20.97 -9.24 0.80
C ARG A 505 -21.94 -8.78 1.89
N TRP A 506 -21.68 -9.25 3.10
CA TRP A 506 -22.54 -9.02 4.24
C TRP A 506 -21.71 -8.64 5.44
N SER A 507 -22.16 -7.66 6.21
CA SER A 507 -21.50 -7.32 7.48
C SER A 507 -22.55 -7.02 8.54
N MET A 508 -22.22 -7.35 9.78
CA MET A 508 -23.03 -6.97 10.94
C MET A 508 -22.61 -5.59 11.42
N LEU A 509 -23.57 -4.73 11.71
CA LEU A 509 -23.32 -3.44 12.35
C LEU A 509 -23.51 -3.50 13.86
N ARG A 510 -24.18 -4.54 14.35
CA ARG A 510 -24.45 -4.77 15.78
C ARG A 510 -24.35 -6.26 16.11
N ASN A 511 -23.60 -6.62 17.14
CA ASN A 511 -23.53 -7.99 17.66
C ASN A 511 -23.09 -8.02 19.13
N VAL A 512 -23.13 -9.20 19.76
CA VAL A 512 -22.67 -9.45 21.12
C VAL A 512 -21.33 -10.17 21.10
N ALA A 513 -20.36 -9.69 21.86
CA ALA A 513 -19.08 -10.33 22.10
C ALA A 513 -18.63 -10.13 23.56
N LYS A 514 -18.16 -11.20 24.21
CA LYS A 514 -17.70 -11.18 25.62
C LYS A 514 -18.67 -10.47 26.58
N GLY A 515 -19.98 -10.74 26.46
CA GLY A 515 -21.03 -10.13 27.31
C GLY A 515 -21.33 -8.64 27.03
N HIS A 516 -20.82 -8.09 25.94
CA HIS A 516 -21.06 -6.70 25.55
C HIS A 516 -21.67 -6.64 24.15
N ILE A 517 -22.64 -5.76 23.94
CA ILE A 517 -23.14 -5.40 22.61
C ILE A 517 -22.18 -4.37 22.04
N TRP A 518 -21.72 -4.58 20.81
CA TRP A 518 -20.99 -3.57 20.05
C TRP A 518 -21.85 -3.01 18.94
N ASN A 519 -21.79 -1.70 18.76
CA ASN A 519 -22.48 -0.96 17.70
C ASN A 519 -21.45 -0.22 16.84
N TYR A 520 -21.35 -0.60 15.56
CA TYR A 520 -20.53 0.10 14.59
C TYR A 520 -21.12 1.48 14.29
N GLY A 521 -20.25 2.44 14.07
CA GLY A 521 -20.60 3.80 13.73
C GLY A 521 -19.46 4.56 13.07
N VAL A 522 -19.70 5.83 12.78
CA VAL A 522 -18.69 6.70 12.17
C VAL A 522 -18.68 8.08 12.82
N THR A 523 -17.50 8.69 12.83
CA THR A 523 -17.36 10.15 12.90
C THR A 523 -17.15 10.64 11.46
N ALA A 524 -18.03 11.51 10.97
CA ALA A 524 -17.86 12.15 9.68
C ALA A 524 -17.15 13.50 9.83
N ILE A 525 -16.12 13.73 9.02
CA ILE A 525 -15.22 14.89 9.12
C ILE A 525 -15.19 15.61 7.78
N PRO A 526 -15.80 16.81 7.67
CA PRO A 526 -15.73 17.61 6.45
C PRO A 526 -14.29 18.02 6.11
N SER A 527 -13.93 17.93 4.84
CA SER A 527 -12.64 18.36 4.31
C SER A 527 -12.80 18.99 2.93
N PHE A 528 -12.02 20.05 2.68
CA PHE A 528 -12.10 20.83 1.44
C PHE A 528 -10.85 20.68 0.56
N GLN A 529 -9.95 19.75 0.91
CA GLN A 529 -8.69 19.50 0.22
C GLN A 529 -8.46 17.99 0.09
N PRO A 530 -8.06 17.47 -1.09
CA PRO A 530 -7.78 18.21 -2.33
C PRO A 530 -9.03 18.72 -3.07
N PHE A 531 -10.21 18.24 -2.68
CA PHE A 531 -11.53 18.69 -3.13
C PHE A 531 -12.52 18.50 -1.99
N PHE A 532 -13.77 18.90 -2.16
CA PHE A 532 -14.80 18.85 -1.13
C PHE A 532 -15.30 17.41 -0.91
N HIS A 533 -15.12 16.89 0.31
CA HIS A 533 -15.55 15.55 0.70
C HIS A 533 -15.73 15.42 2.22
N PHE A 534 -16.38 14.35 2.67
CA PHE A 534 -16.39 13.92 4.06
C PHE A 534 -15.47 12.72 4.23
N LYS A 535 -14.61 12.74 5.26
CA LYS A 535 -13.84 11.58 5.70
C LYS A 535 -14.60 10.84 6.79
N LEU A 536 -14.84 9.55 6.61
CA LEU A 536 -15.50 8.70 7.60
C LEU A 536 -14.47 7.98 8.45
N LYS A 537 -14.47 8.26 9.76
CA LYS A 537 -13.65 7.54 10.71
C LYS A 537 -14.49 6.50 11.43
N SER A 538 -14.20 5.21 11.21
CA SER A 538 -14.83 4.09 11.91
C SER A 538 -14.77 4.24 13.42
N ARG A 539 -15.88 3.93 14.10
CA ARG A 539 -16.07 3.96 15.55
C ARG A 539 -16.82 2.71 15.99
N VAL A 540 -16.60 2.32 17.25
CA VAL A 540 -17.35 1.24 17.90
C VAL A 540 -17.72 1.69 19.30
N LEU A 541 -19.02 1.59 19.60
CA LEU A 541 -19.62 1.89 20.89
C LEU A 541 -20.07 0.60 21.55
N PHE A 542 -19.71 0.40 22.81
CA PHE A 542 -20.13 -0.77 23.58
C PHE A 542 -21.25 -0.44 24.56
N SER A 543 -22.15 -1.39 24.75
CA SER A 543 -23.09 -1.44 25.88
C SER A 543 -22.97 -2.81 26.56
N VAL A 544 -23.34 -2.91 27.83
CA VAL A 544 -23.40 -4.20 28.54
C VAL A 544 -24.60 -4.97 27.99
N ALA A 545 -24.40 -6.23 27.60
CA ALA A 545 -25.48 -7.04 27.08
C ALA A 545 -26.50 -7.36 28.19
N THR A 546 -27.77 -7.09 27.90
CA THR A 546 -28.91 -7.41 28.76
C THR A 546 -29.93 -8.21 27.93
N ASN A 547 -31.11 -8.46 28.48
CA ASN A 547 -32.21 -9.05 27.73
C ASN A 547 -32.90 -8.08 26.74
N THR A 548 -32.38 -6.84 26.59
CA THR A 548 -32.90 -5.84 25.64
C THR A 548 -31.97 -5.70 24.44
N GLU A 549 -32.50 -5.24 23.31
CA GLU A 549 -31.69 -5.06 22.10
C GLU A 549 -30.66 -3.92 22.23
N GLU A 550 -30.94 -2.89 23.02
CA GLU A 550 -30.06 -1.73 23.22
C GLU A 550 -28.87 -2.04 24.15
N GLY A 551 -29.07 -2.95 25.11
CA GLY A 551 -28.17 -3.13 26.24
C GLY A 551 -28.21 -1.97 27.24
N LEU A 552 -27.35 -2.03 28.25
CA LEU A 552 -27.15 -0.95 29.22
C LEU A 552 -25.96 -0.07 28.80
N SER A 553 -26.14 1.26 28.76
CA SER A 553 -25.08 2.21 28.39
C SER A 553 -23.84 2.03 29.27
N LEU A 554 -22.67 2.18 28.66
CA LEU A 554 -21.39 2.13 29.34
C LEU A 554 -20.68 3.49 29.21
N ASP A 555 -20.76 4.29 30.27
CA ASP A 555 -20.25 5.66 30.26
C ASP A 555 -18.75 5.75 30.67
N ASP A 556 -18.15 4.66 31.14
CA ASP A 556 -16.72 4.61 31.46
C ASP A 556 -15.87 4.59 30.17
N ALA A 557 -15.25 5.75 29.89
CA ALA A 557 -14.37 5.94 28.74
C ALA A 557 -13.14 5.00 28.74
N ARG A 558 -12.58 4.64 29.90
CA ARG A 558 -11.44 3.71 29.99
C ARG A 558 -11.89 2.30 29.65
N LYS A 559 -13.04 1.87 30.16
CA LYS A 559 -13.62 0.56 29.82
C LYS A 559 -14.00 0.46 28.34
N GLN A 560 -14.64 1.48 27.77
CA GLN A 560 -14.90 1.59 26.33
C GLN A 560 -13.62 1.46 25.49
N HIS A 561 -12.53 2.11 25.90
CA HIS A 561 -11.25 2.02 25.20
C HIS A 561 -10.64 0.61 25.29
N ARG A 562 -10.69 -0.02 26.47
CA ARG A 562 -10.22 -1.40 26.67
C ARG A 562 -10.98 -2.38 25.77
N LEU A 563 -12.31 -2.32 25.79
CA LEU A 563 -13.18 -3.18 24.96
C LEU A 563 -12.88 -3.03 23.47
N ARG A 564 -12.69 -1.81 22.95
CA ARG A 564 -12.27 -1.59 21.55
C ARG A 564 -10.95 -2.29 21.22
N ARG A 565 -9.97 -2.27 22.13
CA ARG A 565 -8.67 -2.92 21.91
C ARG A 565 -8.75 -4.44 21.99
N THR A 566 -9.61 -4.96 22.86
CA THR A 566 -9.72 -6.41 23.11
C THR A 566 -10.65 -7.09 22.11
N ILE A 567 -11.86 -6.56 21.91
CA ILE A 567 -12.88 -7.19 21.05
C ILE A 567 -12.59 -6.93 19.57
N CYS A 568 -12.14 -5.73 19.20
CA CYS A 568 -11.82 -5.42 17.80
C CYS A 568 -10.35 -5.73 17.44
N LYS A 569 -9.61 -6.50 18.25
CA LYS A 569 -8.19 -6.81 18.02
C LYS A 569 -7.96 -7.49 16.66
N GLY A 570 -8.87 -8.40 16.28
CA GLY A 570 -8.86 -9.11 15.00
C GLY A 570 -9.55 -8.37 13.85
N TRP A 571 -10.08 -7.15 14.07
CA TRP A 571 -10.75 -6.42 12.99
C TRP A 571 -9.70 -5.76 12.12
N ARG A 572 -9.48 -6.30 10.92
CA ARG A 572 -8.57 -5.79 9.91
C ARG A 572 -9.32 -4.97 8.86
N ASN A 573 -8.59 -4.57 7.81
CA ASN A 573 -9.15 -3.76 6.74
C ASN A 573 -10.41 -4.37 6.15
N LYS A 574 -10.50 -5.71 6.00
CA LYS A 574 -11.68 -6.39 5.45
C LYS A 574 -12.93 -6.15 6.30
N GLN A 575 -12.81 -6.30 7.61
CA GLN A 575 -13.87 -6.12 8.60
C GLN A 575 -14.28 -4.65 8.72
N TRP A 576 -13.31 -3.73 8.78
CA TRP A 576 -13.56 -2.29 8.86
C TRP A 576 -14.20 -1.75 7.57
N TYR A 577 -13.71 -2.19 6.41
CA TYR A 577 -14.23 -1.84 5.10
C TYR A 577 -15.66 -2.33 4.92
N GLY A 578 -15.92 -3.60 5.19
CA GLY A 578 -17.25 -4.18 5.03
C GLY A 578 -18.29 -3.54 5.94
N ARG A 579 -17.95 -3.28 7.21
CA ARG A 579 -18.83 -2.59 8.15
C ARG A 579 -19.07 -1.13 7.76
N MET A 580 -18.08 -0.43 7.21
CA MET A 580 -18.26 0.93 6.69
C MET A 580 -19.24 0.95 5.52
N LEU A 581 -19.10 0.03 4.56
CA LEU A 581 -20.01 -0.05 3.41
C LEU A 581 -21.43 -0.45 3.83
N ALA A 582 -21.57 -1.46 4.70
CA ALA A 582 -22.86 -1.82 5.28
C ALA A 582 -23.52 -0.64 6.03
N PHE A 583 -22.73 0.17 6.74
CA PHE A 583 -23.25 1.35 7.43
C PHE A 583 -23.74 2.43 6.46
N LEU A 584 -23.07 2.60 5.32
CA LEU A 584 -23.53 3.50 4.26
C LEU A 584 -24.80 3.00 3.60
N GLU A 585 -24.90 1.71 3.27
CA GLU A 585 -26.13 1.09 2.74
C GLU A 585 -27.32 1.26 3.69
N MET A 586 -27.09 1.08 5.00
CA MET A 586 -28.10 1.34 6.04
C MET A 586 -28.55 2.81 6.06
N LEU A 587 -27.63 3.75 5.85
CA LEU A 587 -27.90 5.19 5.86
C LEU A 587 -28.61 5.67 4.60
N SER A 588 -28.15 5.24 3.43
CA SER A 588 -28.62 5.74 2.14
C SER A 588 -29.87 5.01 1.64
N GLY A 589 -30.08 3.76 2.06
CA GLY A 589 -31.11 2.90 1.51
C GLY A 589 -30.99 2.81 -0.01
N GLU A 590 -32.06 3.14 -0.72
CA GLU A 590 -32.08 3.13 -2.20
C GLU A 590 -31.57 4.43 -2.83
N SER A 591 -31.27 5.47 -2.03
CA SER A 591 -30.79 6.76 -2.55
C SER A 591 -29.30 6.70 -2.87
N ALA A 592 -28.92 7.19 -4.06
CA ALA A 592 -27.50 7.38 -4.41
C ALA A 592 -26.85 8.57 -3.67
N PHE A 593 -27.65 9.38 -2.96
CA PHE A 593 -27.20 10.61 -2.33
C PHE A 593 -27.69 10.76 -0.89
N ILE A 594 -26.84 11.35 -0.04
CA ILE A 594 -27.18 11.81 1.31
C ILE A 594 -27.30 13.34 1.28
N ARG A 595 -28.46 13.88 1.65
CA ARG A 595 -28.74 15.32 1.62
C ARG A 595 -28.73 15.89 3.03
N LEU A 596 -27.80 16.79 3.31
CA LEU A 596 -27.63 17.45 4.60
C LEU A 596 -28.20 18.86 4.55
N ARG A 597 -29.19 19.17 5.38
CA ARG A 597 -29.85 20.49 5.41
C ARG A 597 -28.96 21.54 6.09
N LEU A 598 -28.75 22.67 5.41
CA LEU A 598 -28.07 23.86 5.92
C LEU A 598 -29.01 25.04 6.15
N ALA A 599 -30.20 25.00 5.56
CA ALA A 599 -31.34 25.90 5.72
C ALA A 599 -32.60 25.19 5.17
N GLU A 600 -33.78 25.84 5.17
CA GLU A 600 -35.01 25.27 4.58
C GLU A 600 -34.84 24.77 3.14
N ASN A 601 -34.13 25.56 2.32
CA ASN A 601 -33.95 25.29 0.88
C ASN A 601 -32.46 25.18 0.46
N ALA A 602 -31.55 24.96 1.41
CA ALA A 602 -30.11 24.84 1.13
C ALA A 602 -29.56 23.51 1.63
N PHE A 603 -28.84 22.78 0.76
CA PHE A 603 -28.36 21.43 1.04
C PHE A 603 -26.89 21.26 0.67
N VAL A 604 -26.16 20.45 1.46
CA VAL A 604 -24.96 19.77 0.97
C VAL A 604 -25.37 18.38 0.51
N VAL A 605 -24.99 18.00 -0.69
CA VAL A 605 -25.32 16.68 -1.26
C VAL A 605 -24.05 15.83 -1.32
N LEU A 606 -24.06 14.72 -0.60
CA LEU A 606 -22.97 13.73 -0.61
C LEU A 606 -23.34 12.56 -1.51
N GLU A 607 -22.38 12.03 -2.25
CA GLU A 607 -22.51 10.69 -2.83
C GLU A 607 -22.57 9.66 -1.69
N ALA A 608 -23.53 8.74 -1.75
CA ALA A 608 -23.69 7.68 -0.74
C ALA A 608 -22.62 6.58 -0.83
N THR A 609 -21.92 6.51 -1.96
CA THR A 609 -20.84 5.54 -2.18
C THR A 609 -19.47 6.18 -1.96
N PRO A 610 -18.49 5.47 -1.38
CA PRO A 610 -17.17 6.03 -1.19
C PRO A 610 -16.42 6.24 -2.50
N MET A 611 -15.56 7.25 -2.50
CA MET A 611 -14.70 7.56 -3.64
C MET A 611 -13.71 6.43 -3.89
N LEU A 612 -13.44 6.23 -5.18
CA LEU A 612 -12.52 5.22 -5.68
C LEU A 612 -11.25 5.92 -6.15
N PHE A 613 -10.11 5.37 -5.75
CA PHE A 613 -8.79 5.83 -6.15
C PHE A 613 -8.09 4.73 -6.94
N THR A 614 -7.10 5.12 -7.74
CA THR A 614 -6.27 4.17 -8.47
C THR A 614 -4.84 4.32 -7.97
N SER A 615 -4.31 3.26 -7.38
CA SER A 615 -2.87 3.13 -7.15
C SER A 615 -2.20 2.72 -8.46
N PRO A 616 -1.07 3.31 -8.86
CA PRO A 616 -0.37 2.92 -10.09
C PRO A 616 0.29 1.53 -9.99
N VAL A 617 0.47 1.02 -8.76
CA VAL A 617 1.08 -0.28 -8.46
C VAL A 617 0.14 -1.10 -7.57
N SER A 618 0.27 -2.42 -7.63
CA SER A 618 -0.50 -3.38 -6.84
C SER A 618 0.44 -4.36 -6.13
N THR A 619 -0.13 -5.29 -5.36
CA THR A 619 0.65 -6.33 -4.68
C THR A 619 -0.18 -7.60 -4.49
N ASP A 620 0.48 -8.76 -4.52
CA ASP A 620 -0.18 -10.04 -4.23
C ASP A 620 -0.29 -10.26 -2.72
N LEU A 621 -1.28 -9.62 -2.11
CA LEU A 621 -1.75 -10.01 -0.79
C LEU A 621 -2.83 -11.08 -0.97
N PRO A 622 -2.57 -12.36 -0.64
CA PRO A 622 -3.59 -13.40 -0.77
C PRO A 622 -4.76 -13.12 0.19
N ASP A 623 -5.90 -12.69 -0.35
CA ASP A 623 -7.19 -12.60 0.36
C ASP A 623 -7.86 -13.98 0.41
N ALA A 624 -7.18 -14.95 1.05
CA ALA A 624 -7.60 -16.35 1.05
C ALA A 624 -8.60 -16.71 2.16
N LEU A 625 -8.69 -15.89 3.21
CA LEU A 625 -9.57 -16.14 4.36
C LEU A 625 -10.93 -15.47 4.17
N ALA A 626 -12.01 -16.14 4.58
CA ALA A 626 -13.32 -15.51 4.68
C ALA A 626 -13.32 -14.43 5.79
N ASP A 627 -14.28 -13.49 5.74
CA ASP A 627 -14.36 -12.35 6.66
C ASP A 627 -14.34 -12.77 8.15
N ASP A 628 -15.05 -13.85 8.49
CA ASP A 628 -15.15 -14.38 9.86
C ASP A 628 -13.87 -15.14 10.27
N ASP A 629 -13.20 -15.83 9.33
CA ASP A 629 -11.97 -16.59 9.59
C ASP A 629 -10.76 -15.67 9.81
N ASP A 630 -10.69 -14.55 9.06
CA ASP A 630 -9.64 -13.54 9.23
C ASP A 630 -9.76 -12.79 10.58
N GLU A 631 -10.97 -12.67 11.13
CA GLU A 631 -11.21 -12.09 12.46
C GLU A 631 -10.69 -12.99 13.59
N ALA A 632 -10.62 -14.31 13.36
CA ALA A 632 -10.19 -15.32 14.34
C ALA A 632 -8.72 -15.77 14.19
N ASP A 633 -7.96 -15.23 13.23
CA ASP A 633 -6.59 -15.65 12.93
C ASP A 633 -5.58 -15.26 14.03
N LEU A 634 -5.15 -16.27 14.80
CA LEU A 634 -4.21 -16.14 15.92
C LEU A 634 -2.80 -15.71 15.50
N SER A 635 -2.37 -15.99 14.27
CA SER A 635 -1.02 -15.66 13.78
C SER A 635 -0.79 -14.15 13.65
N THR A 636 -1.84 -13.37 13.85
CA THR A 636 -1.91 -11.94 13.55
C THR A 636 -2.24 -11.07 14.75
N LEU A 637 -2.60 -11.71 15.87
CA LEU A 637 -2.87 -11.06 17.14
C LEU A 637 -1.55 -10.83 17.88
N GLY A 638 -0.85 -9.74 17.55
CA GLY A 638 0.39 -9.35 18.21
C GLY A 638 0.30 -9.36 19.76
N ARG A 639 1.42 -9.79 20.38
CA ARG A 639 1.71 -10.05 21.81
C ARG A 639 0.67 -10.91 22.56
N PRO A 640 1.11 -12.01 23.23
CA PRO A 640 0.30 -12.68 24.25
C PRO A 640 -0.17 -11.66 25.29
N GLU A 641 -1.41 -11.80 25.76
CA GLU A 641 -1.89 -10.99 26.88
C GLU A 641 -0.97 -11.26 28.10
N PRO A 642 -0.57 -10.24 28.88
CA PRO A 642 -0.12 -10.53 30.23
C PRO A 642 -1.27 -11.25 30.94
N GLU A 643 -0.98 -12.37 31.59
CA GLU A 643 -1.94 -13.04 32.46
C GLU A 643 -2.56 -11.97 33.37
N GLU A 644 -3.87 -11.78 33.27
CA GLU A 644 -4.61 -10.92 34.18
C GLU A 644 -4.39 -11.51 35.58
N VAL A 645 -3.66 -10.80 36.43
CA VAL A 645 -3.73 -11.04 37.87
C VAL A 645 -5.08 -10.46 38.27
N ASP A 646 -6.04 -11.35 38.52
CA ASP A 646 -7.33 -10.99 39.08
C ASP A 646 -7.12 -10.14 40.35
N GLU A 647 -7.66 -8.92 40.34
CA GLU A 647 -8.05 -8.18 41.55
C GLU A 647 -9.57 -8.16 41.67
#